data_AF-A0A1T4N6F6-F1
#
_entry.id   AF-A0A1T4N6F6-F1
#
_cell.length_a   1.000
_cell.length_b   1.000
_cell.length_c   1.000
_cell.angle_alpha   90.00
_cell.angle_beta   90.00
_cell.angle_gamma   90.00
#
_symmetry.space_group_name_H-M   'P 1'
#
loop_
_entity.id
_entity.type
_entity.pdbx_description
1 polymer ?
#
loop_
_entity_poly.entity_id
_entity_poly.type
_entity_poly.pdbx_seq_one_letter_code
_entity_poly.pdbx_strand_id
1 'polypeptide(L)'
;MRQLKLMVLLLFSMLLLCSSQVWSLDRFVDLNDGTMLDTVSSLRWLKNANCYGIQNWDAAKSSAAGLASPSCGLSDSSTTGDWHLPTIDELSVFVNAGYRDDTLNAAGFNNVQADNYWSSTDWFYYTLDALFVGMGDGNTGAASKVFFNYVWPVRAGQHWSLGALVILGAPDFGNQILGSVSSGHQFTLQNSSANPLTVTSIALNGTDSGQFTLATGGTNPCSSLTSPTLATGASCTVLVSAKPTTIGSKSANLTVTSGGLNVNVPLTATVSPLSVTYNGNGSSSGSEPVDSTGYTLNATATVLNNSGGLAKTGYVFNGWNTAADASGTTYQPGATFNIAAPTTLYARWTAPITPPSSLVSWWRAEGDALDTRGGLVGTATSGITYTAGKVGQAFSFSGVFNGASPSYITVPDNPLLNFGTHEFSIATWIKTTNTGSYKRIVTKRITDGATAWYSLAAHNGKVLFETGVNNITSSATVTDGQWHHVAVTRDPASSSPRKFHLYIDGVEDASVPDSGANLDNACPLELGKWFNENYYDGIYSGQIDELQFFNRALAAVDVQNIYNAGSAGLALVPTVTGISPARGLATGGSQVLITGTNLANASTVKFGATTVAGFTIVSDTQITAIAPAGTVTSIVDICVTTPGGTSVASSSSKFTYTGLVSWWKGEGNALDAVGGLNGTVGLYPYYTPGKIGQAFFFTGNPTGYVTVPDNQKLRFGVDEFSLAVWVKTSDVGTWTRVITKRPASGATAWYSLGVSGNKAIFEITAGTPLTSALPVADDAWHHIAVTRDPVGSLHRKFRLYVDGVEDVTMDDTGVNLDNNGPLEIAKWAIETPGGAILRGSIDEVQLFNRALTATEVLENYHAVPGVAWPLSVTKTGSGTVTTNVSPGTLSWSDNTGTASYPDSTSLTLTAIPENGSGFSGWGGDCSGTDTSRSLSMFVGHTASASFFVNDYVRLGALTTPYGTLHHAYAAAQPGNLIKALGLTFTEDLTIDRGLSVTLQGGYVAGFGSRSGSTTLNGRLTISSGSLVVDQLIVAGAISE
;
A
#
# COMPACT_ATOMS: atom_id res chain seq x y z
N MET A 1 -19.79 -18.51 64.12
CA MET A 1 -20.30 -19.59 63.24
C MET A 1 -19.24 -20.60 62.76
N ARG A 2 -17.95 -20.23 62.60
CA ARG A 2 -16.86 -21.21 62.34
C ARG A 2 -16.49 -22.11 63.54
N GLN A 3 -16.86 -21.72 64.76
CA GLN A 3 -16.67 -22.54 65.98
C GLN A 3 -17.86 -23.46 66.32
N LEU A 4 -19.00 -23.33 65.63
CA LEU A 4 -20.18 -24.18 65.85
C LEU A 4 -20.24 -25.39 64.89
N LYS A 5 -19.53 -25.31 63.73
CA LYS A 5 -19.36 -26.45 62.81
C LYS A 5 -18.33 -27.49 63.29
N LEU A 6 -17.41 -27.10 64.18
CA LEU A 6 -16.40 -28.02 64.74
C LEU A 6 -16.96 -28.91 65.87
N MET A 7 -17.95 -28.43 66.64
CA MET A 7 -18.58 -29.21 67.71
C MET A 7 -19.63 -30.22 67.22
N VAL A 8 -20.27 -30.00 66.06
CA VAL A 8 -21.27 -30.94 65.52
C VAL A 8 -20.60 -32.14 64.82
N LEU A 9 -19.35 -32.00 64.36
CA LEU A 9 -18.59 -33.13 63.82
C LEU A 9 -18.02 -34.07 64.90
N LEU A 10 -17.84 -33.58 66.13
CA LEU A 10 -17.33 -34.35 67.29
C LEU A 10 -18.42 -35.11 68.07
N LEU A 11 -19.70 -34.85 67.77
CA LEU A 11 -20.84 -35.48 68.44
C LEU A 11 -21.45 -36.66 67.67
N PHE A 12 -21.03 -36.90 66.42
CA PHE A 12 -21.41 -38.09 65.65
C PHE A 12 -20.42 -39.25 65.76
N SER A 13 -19.28 -39.04 66.43
CA SER A 13 -18.21 -40.04 66.60
C SER A 13 -18.28 -40.85 67.90
N MET A 14 -19.35 -40.72 68.71
CA MET A 14 -19.45 -41.42 70.01
C MET A 14 -20.69 -42.31 70.21
N LEU A 15 -21.53 -42.53 69.19
CA LEU A 15 -22.69 -43.43 69.28
C LEU A 15 -22.81 -44.36 68.07
N LEU A 16 -21.81 -45.21 67.83
CA LEU A 16 -22.00 -46.42 67.01
C LEU A 16 -20.82 -47.41 67.21
N LEU A 17 -20.64 -47.88 68.44
CA LEU A 17 -19.72 -48.99 68.77
C LEU A 17 -20.50 -50.10 69.47
N CYS A 18 -21.35 -50.78 68.70
CA CYS A 18 -21.63 -52.20 68.89
C CYS A 18 -22.41 -52.75 67.69
N SER A 19 -21.70 -53.13 66.63
CA SER A 19 -21.96 -54.37 65.87
C SER A 19 -20.86 -54.53 64.83
N SER A 20 -20.32 -55.74 64.81
CA SER A 20 -19.22 -56.23 64.01
C SER A 20 -19.56 -56.28 62.51
N GLN A 21 -18.92 -55.42 61.72
CA GLN A 21 -18.22 -55.72 60.46
C GLN A 21 -17.90 -54.38 59.77
N VAL A 22 -16.76 -53.78 60.13
CA VAL A 22 -16.24 -52.63 59.39
C VAL A 22 -15.53 -53.19 58.16
N TRP A 23 -16.16 -52.95 57.01
CA TRP A 23 -15.53 -53.02 55.70
C TRP A 23 -14.30 -52.11 55.67
N SER A 24 -13.11 -52.67 55.46
CA SER A 24 -11.99 -51.93 54.88
C SER A 24 -11.54 -52.66 53.63
N LEU A 25 -11.49 -51.96 52.49
CA LEU A 25 -10.63 -52.40 51.40
C LEU A 25 -9.19 -52.40 51.92
N ASP A 26 -8.39 -53.38 51.54
CA ASP A 26 -6.95 -53.30 51.73
C ASP A 26 -6.45 -52.01 51.05
N ARG A 27 -5.67 -51.21 51.78
CA ARG A 27 -5.22 -49.88 51.32
C ARG A 27 -4.61 -49.95 49.92
N PHE A 28 -3.81 -50.98 49.69
CA PHE A 28 -3.14 -51.23 48.42
C PHE A 28 -3.86 -52.34 47.66
N VAL A 29 -4.34 -52.00 46.47
CA VAL A 29 -5.02 -52.94 45.58
C VAL A 29 -4.14 -53.17 44.35
N ASP A 30 -3.75 -54.43 44.15
CA ASP A 30 -3.06 -54.87 42.95
C ASP A 30 -4.02 -54.88 41.76
N LEU A 31 -3.72 -54.10 40.74
CA LEU A 31 -4.56 -53.97 39.56
C LEU A 31 -4.25 -55.04 38.50
N ASN A 32 -3.27 -55.91 38.76
CA ASN A 32 -2.76 -56.93 37.83
C ASN A 32 -2.30 -56.38 36.47
N ASP A 33 -2.03 -55.08 36.39
CA ASP A 33 -1.57 -54.37 35.19
C ASP A 33 -0.16 -53.78 35.34
N GLY A 34 0.57 -54.20 36.39
CA GLY A 34 1.87 -53.64 36.75
C GLY A 34 1.80 -52.40 37.65
N THR A 35 0.60 -52.00 38.09
CA THR A 35 0.39 -50.90 39.04
C THR A 35 -0.30 -51.35 40.34
N MET A 36 -0.09 -50.58 41.41
CA MET A 36 -0.75 -50.73 42.70
C MET A 36 -1.55 -49.45 42.99
N LEU A 37 -2.84 -49.59 43.23
CA LEU A 37 -3.70 -48.47 43.65
C LEU A 37 -3.59 -48.27 45.16
N ASP A 38 -3.26 -47.06 45.60
CA ASP A 38 -3.45 -46.62 46.99
C ASP A 38 -4.83 -45.99 47.12
N THR A 39 -5.77 -46.73 47.72
CA THR A 39 -7.17 -46.32 47.89
C THR A 39 -7.34 -45.14 48.85
N VAL A 40 -6.34 -44.84 49.69
CA VAL A 40 -6.38 -43.73 50.64
C VAL A 40 -5.97 -42.42 49.95
N SER A 41 -4.91 -42.43 49.15
CA SER A 41 -4.43 -41.25 48.42
C SER A 41 -5.06 -41.08 47.04
N SER A 42 -5.76 -42.10 46.53
CA SER A 42 -6.24 -42.17 45.14
C SER A 42 -5.13 -41.99 44.11
N LEU A 43 -3.93 -42.50 44.44
CA LEU A 43 -2.76 -42.52 43.57
C LEU A 43 -2.50 -43.94 43.08
N ARG A 44 -1.96 -44.07 41.87
CA ARG A 44 -1.42 -45.33 41.36
C ARG A 44 0.09 -45.26 41.37
N TRP A 45 0.67 -46.28 41.98
CA TRP A 45 2.10 -46.46 42.11
C TRP A 45 2.57 -47.55 41.16
N LEU A 46 3.76 -47.38 40.58
CA LEU A 46 4.38 -48.45 39.82
C LEU A 46 4.61 -49.65 40.75
N LYS A 47 4.14 -50.84 40.39
CA LYS A 47 4.25 -52.03 41.27
C LYS A 47 5.70 -52.44 41.49
N ASN A 48 6.54 -52.32 40.46
CA ASN A 48 7.98 -52.53 40.57
C ASN A 48 8.67 -51.22 41.00
N ALA A 49 8.90 -51.08 42.30
CA ALA A 49 9.45 -49.88 42.93
C ALA A 49 10.90 -49.56 42.52
N ASN A 50 11.62 -50.51 41.93
CA ASN A 50 13.03 -50.34 41.53
C ASN A 50 13.23 -50.59 40.02
N CYS A 51 12.27 -50.17 39.20
CA CYS A 51 12.42 -50.34 37.75
C CYS A 51 13.61 -49.57 37.16
N TYR A 52 13.84 -48.34 37.64
CA TYR A 52 14.81 -47.40 37.06
C TYR A 52 16.15 -47.34 37.79
N GLY A 53 16.31 -48.09 38.90
CA GLY A 53 17.49 -47.99 39.74
C GLY A 53 17.63 -46.64 40.43
N ILE A 54 18.87 -46.32 40.81
CA ILE A 54 19.25 -45.01 41.35
C ILE A 54 19.60 -44.04 40.21
N GLN A 55 19.10 -42.82 40.28
CA GLN A 55 19.37 -41.76 39.30
C GLN A 55 19.57 -40.42 40.01
N ASN A 56 20.24 -39.48 39.32
CA ASN A 56 20.22 -38.08 39.75
C ASN A 56 18.83 -37.47 39.54
N TRP A 57 18.55 -36.33 40.17
CA TRP A 57 17.18 -35.83 40.30
C TRP A 57 16.53 -35.43 38.96
N ASP A 58 17.28 -34.81 38.05
CA ASP A 58 16.76 -34.42 36.73
C ASP A 58 16.48 -35.64 35.85
N ALA A 59 17.35 -36.66 35.91
CA ALA A 59 17.11 -37.92 35.22
C ALA A 59 15.91 -38.68 35.83
N ALA A 60 15.76 -38.66 37.16
CA ALA A 60 14.63 -39.27 37.85
C ALA A 60 13.28 -38.66 37.41
N LYS A 61 13.20 -37.32 37.33
CA LYS A 61 12.02 -36.61 36.80
C LYS A 61 11.74 -36.97 35.35
N SER A 62 12.77 -36.98 34.52
CA SER A 62 12.65 -37.29 33.09
C SER A 62 12.24 -38.75 32.85
N SER A 63 12.83 -39.69 33.58
CA SER A 63 12.51 -41.12 33.51
C SER A 63 11.08 -41.40 33.97
N ALA A 64 10.62 -40.75 35.06
CA ALA A 64 9.26 -40.88 35.52
C ALA A 64 8.25 -40.32 34.50
N ALA A 65 8.49 -39.12 33.95
CA ALA A 65 7.65 -38.55 32.88
C ALA A 65 7.68 -39.37 31.58
N GLY A 66 8.80 -40.06 31.32
CA GLY A 66 9.00 -40.93 30.17
C GLY A 66 8.34 -42.31 30.27
N LEU A 67 7.92 -42.74 31.46
CA LEU A 67 7.35 -44.07 31.70
C LEU A 67 6.05 -44.28 30.91
N ALA A 68 5.97 -45.41 30.21
CA ALA A 68 4.81 -45.85 29.45
C ALA A 68 4.74 -47.38 29.39
N SER A 69 3.56 -47.96 29.10
CA SER A 69 3.42 -49.39 28.86
C SER A 69 4.10 -49.77 27.53
N PRO A 70 4.85 -50.89 27.43
CA PRO A 70 4.95 -52.01 28.39
C PRO A 70 6.17 -52.00 29.32
N SER A 71 6.87 -50.86 29.46
CA SER A 71 8.06 -50.76 30.30
C SER A 71 7.75 -51.05 31.77
N CYS A 72 8.76 -51.51 32.52
CA CYS A 72 8.62 -51.77 33.96
C CYS A 72 7.55 -52.80 34.37
N GLY A 73 7.10 -53.66 33.44
CA GLY A 73 6.05 -54.65 33.68
C GLY A 73 4.62 -54.07 33.59
N LEU A 74 4.46 -52.86 33.04
CA LEU A 74 3.16 -52.23 32.85
C LEU A 74 2.38 -52.87 31.70
N SER A 75 1.08 -53.06 31.91
CA SER A 75 0.08 -53.41 30.89
C SER A 75 -1.18 -52.55 31.01
N ASP A 76 -1.07 -51.42 31.73
CA ASP A 76 -2.14 -50.46 32.04
C ASP A 76 -2.43 -49.45 30.91
N SER A 77 -1.78 -49.61 29.75
CA SER A 77 -1.87 -48.72 28.59
C SER A 77 -1.43 -47.28 28.84
N SER A 78 -0.66 -46.99 29.90
CA SER A 78 -0.14 -45.64 30.13
C SER A 78 0.79 -45.19 29.00
N THR A 79 0.74 -43.92 28.64
CA THR A 79 1.57 -43.26 27.64
C THR A 79 2.54 -42.26 28.29
N THR A 80 3.56 -41.84 27.55
CA THR A 80 4.53 -40.84 28.01
C THR A 80 3.81 -39.57 28.46
N GLY A 81 4.13 -39.09 29.66
CA GLY A 81 3.48 -37.93 30.30
C GLY A 81 2.42 -38.30 31.34
N ASP A 82 1.95 -39.56 31.41
CA ASP A 82 0.94 -40.00 32.39
C ASP A 82 1.50 -40.13 33.81
N TRP A 83 2.81 -40.30 33.95
CA TRP A 83 3.51 -40.56 35.21
C TRP A 83 4.37 -39.36 35.62
N HIS A 84 4.55 -39.17 36.92
CA HIS A 84 5.46 -38.18 37.47
C HIS A 84 6.28 -38.76 38.62
N LEU A 85 7.41 -38.12 38.90
CA LEU A 85 8.15 -38.38 40.14
C LEU A 85 7.30 -37.84 41.30
N PRO A 86 7.03 -38.60 42.37
CA PRO A 86 6.09 -38.21 43.41
C PRO A 86 6.58 -36.95 44.14
N THR A 87 5.67 -36.06 44.48
CA THR A 87 5.96 -34.98 45.44
C THR A 87 6.26 -35.57 46.82
N ILE A 88 6.90 -34.78 47.69
CA ILE A 88 7.20 -35.22 49.05
C ILE A 88 5.93 -35.56 49.84
N ASP A 89 4.84 -34.84 49.57
CA ASP A 89 3.55 -35.10 50.19
C ASP A 89 2.95 -36.41 49.69
N GLU A 90 3.12 -36.78 48.43
CA GLU A 90 2.65 -38.07 47.90
C GLU A 90 3.47 -39.24 48.46
N LEU A 91 4.80 -39.11 48.52
CA LEU A 91 5.71 -40.18 48.92
C LEU A 91 5.75 -40.42 50.43
N SER A 92 5.68 -39.36 51.24
CA SER A 92 5.77 -39.46 52.70
C SER A 92 4.57 -40.16 53.33
N VAL A 93 3.43 -40.29 52.63
CA VAL A 93 2.22 -40.97 53.12
C VAL A 93 2.48 -42.45 53.43
N PHE A 94 3.42 -43.11 52.76
CA PHE A 94 3.80 -44.48 53.10
C PHE A 94 4.40 -44.55 54.49
N VAL A 95 5.46 -43.79 54.73
CA VAL A 95 6.22 -43.87 55.97
C VAL A 95 5.47 -43.28 57.16
N ASN A 96 4.65 -42.23 56.93
CA ASN A 96 3.77 -41.62 57.93
C ASN A 96 2.65 -42.56 58.40
N ALA A 97 2.22 -43.48 57.53
CA ALA A 97 1.23 -44.51 57.86
C ALA A 97 1.86 -45.80 58.42
N GLY A 98 3.15 -45.78 58.75
CA GLY A 98 3.87 -46.92 59.33
C GLY A 98 4.35 -47.96 58.32
N TYR A 99 4.19 -47.73 57.01
CA TYR A 99 4.73 -48.63 55.99
C TYR A 99 6.24 -48.41 55.83
N ARG A 100 6.94 -49.50 55.58
CA ARG A 100 8.39 -49.63 55.33
C ARG A 100 8.59 -50.58 54.16
N ASP A 101 9.82 -50.74 53.69
CA ASP A 101 10.13 -51.59 52.54
C ASP A 101 9.58 -53.02 52.68
N ASP A 102 9.71 -53.63 53.86
CA ASP A 102 9.23 -54.98 54.16
C ASP A 102 7.69 -55.10 54.08
N THR A 103 6.98 -54.15 54.68
CA THR A 103 5.51 -54.11 54.75
C THR A 103 4.89 -53.66 53.43
N LEU A 104 5.57 -52.83 52.62
CA LEU A 104 5.14 -52.51 51.25
C LEU A 104 5.32 -53.72 50.33
N ASN A 105 6.42 -54.47 50.45
CA ASN A 105 6.59 -55.72 49.73
C ASN A 105 5.51 -56.75 50.14
N ALA A 106 5.19 -56.85 51.44
CA ALA A 106 4.10 -57.70 51.94
C ALA A 106 2.70 -57.25 51.45
N ALA A 107 2.53 -55.95 51.19
CA ALA A 107 1.31 -55.39 50.63
C ALA A 107 1.18 -55.57 49.10
N GLY A 108 2.15 -56.24 48.45
CA GLY A 108 2.08 -56.61 47.03
C GLY A 108 2.92 -55.75 46.08
N PHE A 109 3.68 -54.77 46.58
CA PHE A 109 4.73 -54.12 45.78
C PHE A 109 5.91 -55.06 45.56
N ASN A 110 6.65 -54.86 44.48
CA ASN A 110 7.85 -55.64 44.14
C ASN A 110 9.09 -54.75 44.19
N ASN A 111 10.20 -55.32 44.67
CA ASN A 111 11.53 -54.70 44.68
C ASN A 111 11.62 -53.35 45.42
N VAL A 112 10.82 -53.13 46.47
CA VAL A 112 10.99 -51.95 47.32
C VAL A 112 12.34 -52.05 48.04
N GLN A 113 13.18 -51.03 47.93
CA GLN A 113 14.52 -50.99 48.52
C GLN A 113 14.49 -50.30 49.88
N ALA A 114 15.26 -50.80 50.85
CA ALA A 114 15.44 -50.18 52.17
C ALA A 114 16.42 -48.98 52.11
N ASP A 115 16.14 -48.00 51.24
CA ASP A 115 17.03 -46.85 50.97
C ASP A 115 16.18 -45.60 50.59
N ASN A 116 16.85 -44.53 50.16
CA ASN A 116 16.26 -43.25 49.82
C ASN A 116 15.61 -43.25 48.43
N TYR A 117 14.39 -42.74 48.37
CA TYR A 117 13.64 -42.50 47.14
C TYR A 117 13.47 -41.01 46.91
N TRP A 118 13.74 -40.56 45.68
CA TRP A 118 13.57 -39.15 45.31
C TRP A 118 12.10 -38.73 45.33
N SER A 119 11.85 -37.51 45.80
CA SER A 119 10.64 -36.77 45.50
C SER A 119 10.90 -35.66 44.46
N SER A 120 9.86 -35.18 43.79
CA SER A 120 9.93 -34.06 42.85
C SER A 120 9.97 -32.68 43.54
N THR A 121 9.94 -32.65 44.87
CA THR A 121 9.87 -31.43 45.67
C THR A 121 11.27 -30.90 45.99
N ASP A 122 11.49 -29.63 45.68
CA ASP A 122 12.73 -28.92 46.02
C ASP A 122 12.85 -28.73 47.54
N TRP A 123 14.09 -28.73 48.05
CA TRP A 123 14.32 -28.32 49.44
C TRP A 123 14.25 -26.80 49.55
N PHE A 124 13.26 -26.28 50.28
CA PHE A 124 12.98 -24.85 50.36
C PHE A 124 14.18 -23.98 50.80
N TYR A 125 15.09 -24.53 51.62
CA TYR A 125 16.27 -23.78 52.07
C TYR A 125 17.42 -23.72 51.05
N TYR A 126 17.49 -24.67 50.11
CA TYR A 126 18.55 -24.75 49.09
C TYR A 126 18.02 -25.38 47.80
N THR A 127 17.84 -24.57 46.75
CA THR A 127 17.25 -24.99 45.46
C THR A 127 18.10 -25.97 44.65
N LEU A 128 19.36 -26.19 45.06
CA LEU A 128 20.24 -27.22 44.50
C LEU A 128 20.00 -28.62 45.10
N ASP A 129 19.19 -28.69 46.16
CA ASP A 129 18.84 -29.92 46.85
C ASP A 129 17.37 -30.25 46.62
N ALA A 130 17.04 -31.53 46.73
CA ALA A 130 15.68 -32.05 46.66
C ALA A 130 15.37 -32.92 47.87
N LEU A 131 14.08 -33.09 48.16
CA LEU A 131 13.57 -33.93 49.24
C LEU A 131 13.58 -35.41 48.83
N PHE A 132 13.89 -36.29 49.77
CA PHE A 132 13.80 -37.75 49.63
C PHE A 132 13.12 -38.39 50.85
N VAL A 133 12.62 -39.61 50.68
CA VAL A 133 12.07 -40.45 51.75
C VAL A 133 12.86 -41.76 51.85
N GLY A 134 13.39 -42.07 53.02
CA GLY A 134 14.06 -43.35 53.32
C GLY A 134 13.03 -44.42 53.68
N MET A 135 12.96 -45.50 52.88
CA MET A 135 11.91 -46.53 53.06
C MET A 135 12.22 -47.54 54.16
N GLY A 136 13.48 -47.66 54.61
CA GLY A 136 13.87 -48.57 55.68
C GLY A 136 13.65 -48.02 57.10
N ASP A 137 13.96 -46.74 57.33
CA ASP A 137 13.82 -46.07 58.63
C ASP A 137 12.58 -45.16 58.70
N GLY A 138 12.05 -44.75 57.54
CA GLY A 138 10.92 -43.84 57.40
C GLY A 138 11.28 -42.37 57.56
N ASN A 139 12.56 -42.02 57.42
CA ASN A 139 13.02 -40.64 57.55
C ASN A 139 12.75 -39.83 56.27
N THR A 140 12.52 -38.52 56.43
CA THR A 140 12.45 -37.56 55.31
C THR A 140 13.64 -36.61 55.42
N GLY A 141 14.42 -36.48 54.34
CA GLY A 141 15.63 -35.66 54.32
C GLY A 141 15.81 -34.91 53.01
N ALA A 142 16.91 -34.17 52.90
CA ALA A 142 17.31 -33.46 51.69
C ALA A 142 18.69 -33.92 51.23
N ALA A 143 18.86 -34.02 49.92
CA ALA A 143 20.14 -34.35 49.30
C ALA A 143 20.34 -33.51 48.03
N SER A 144 21.60 -33.30 47.66
CA SER A 144 21.94 -32.58 46.45
C SER A 144 21.40 -33.29 45.20
N LYS A 145 20.86 -32.53 44.25
CA LYS A 145 20.26 -33.05 43.01
C LYS A 145 21.24 -33.84 42.13
N VAL A 146 22.54 -33.70 42.37
CA VAL A 146 23.60 -34.46 41.69
C VAL A 146 23.83 -35.86 42.28
N PHE A 147 23.31 -36.15 43.48
CA PHE A 147 23.38 -37.48 44.09
C PHE A 147 22.32 -38.42 43.53
N PHE A 148 22.53 -39.72 43.76
CA PHE A 148 21.74 -40.78 43.17
C PHE A 148 20.86 -41.43 44.24
N ASN A 149 19.54 -41.34 44.08
CA ASN A 149 18.54 -42.02 44.92
C ASN A 149 17.57 -42.79 44.00
N TYR A 150 16.80 -43.72 44.58
CA TYR A 150 15.87 -44.56 43.82
C TYR A 150 14.69 -43.76 43.24
N VAL A 151 14.19 -44.22 42.10
CA VAL A 151 13.10 -43.57 41.35
C VAL A 151 11.85 -44.44 41.41
N TRP A 152 10.77 -43.91 41.99
CA TRP A 152 9.49 -44.60 42.08
C TRP A 152 8.35 -43.74 41.52
N PRO A 153 7.97 -43.94 40.26
CA PRO A 153 6.93 -43.14 39.62
C PRO A 153 5.53 -43.34 40.22
N VAL A 154 4.74 -42.27 40.24
CA VAL A 154 3.35 -42.24 40.65
C VAL A 154 2.50 -41.53 39.59
N ARG A 155 1.20 -41.79 39.56
CA ARG A 155 0.21 -41.05 38.74
C ARG A 155 -1.13 -40.92 39.46
N ALA A 156 -1.99 -40.03 38.97
CA ALA A 156 -3.36 -39.92 39.46
C ALA A 156 -4.13 -41.24 39.24
N GLY A 157 -4.76 -41.74 40.30
CA GLY A 157 -5.43 -43.03 40.37
C GLY A 157 -6.92 -42.91 40.65
N GLN A 158 -7.62 -42.02 39.95
CA GLN A 158 -9.07 -41.88 40.13
C GLN A 158 -9.75 -43.24 39.99
N HIS A 159 -10.47 -43.61 41.04
CA HIS A 159 -11.18 -44.87 41.13
C HIS A 159 -12.56 -44.62 41.74
N TRP A 160 -13.48 -45.53 41.43
CA TRP A 160 -14.82 -45.54 42.00
C TRP A 160 -15.11 -46.95 42.46
N SER A 161 -15.72 -47.10 43.63
CA SER A 161 -16.00 -48.42 44.18
C SER A 161 -17.48 -48.61 44.48
N LEU A 162 -17.95 -49.84 44.27
CA LEU A 162 -19.26 -50.31 44.67
C LEU A 162 -19.08 -51.66 45.36
N GLY A 163 -18.98 -51.60 46.67
CA GLY A 163 -18.59 -52.76 47.43
C GLY A 163 -17.19 -53.24 47.01
N ALA A 164 -17.07 -54.50 46.61
CA ALA A 164 -15.82 -55.09 46.13
C ALA A 164 -15.57 -54.90 44.62
N LEU A 165 -16.43 -54.15 43.93
CA LEU A 165 -16.19 -53.75 42.56
C LEU A 165 -15.41 -52.44 42.55
N VAL A 166 -14.25 -52.42 41.89
CA VAL A 166 -13.43 -51.22 41.71
C VAL A 166 -13.40 -50.85 40.23
N ILE A 167 -13.68 -49.59 39.90
CA ILE A 167 -13.72 -49.05 38.54
C ILE A 167 -12.60 -48.03 38.38
N LEU A 168 -11.90 -48.13 37.26
CA LEU A 168 -10.60 -47.53 37.05
C LEU A 168 -10.52 -46.98 35.63
N GLY A 169 -10.41 -45.67 35.45
CA GLY A 169 -10.29 -45.08 34.11
C GLY A 169 -10.17 -43.56 34.14
N ALA A 170 -9.92 -42.95 32.98
CA ALA A 170 -9.78 -41.50 32.83
C ALA A 170 -11.13 -40.87 32.41
N PRO A 171 -11.82 -40.13 33.30
CA PRO A 171 -13.15 -39.60 33.02
C PRO A 171 -13.19 -38.34 32.16
N ASP A 172 -12.10 -37.58 32.13
CA ASP A 172 -12.03 -36.31 31.42
C ASP A 172 -11.45 -36.50 30.02
N PHE A 173 -12.22 -36.13 29.01
CA PHE A 173 -11.84 -36.17 27.61
C PHE A 173 -11.23 -34.84 27.12
N GLY A 174 -11.14 -33.81 27.98
CA GLY A 174 -10.56 -32.52 27.61
C GLY A 174 -11.35 -31.81 26.51
N ASN A 175 -10.63 -31.06 25.64
CA ASN A 175 -11.25 -30.34 24.54
C ASN A 175 -11.53 -31.27 23.34
N GLN A 176 -12.77 -31.24 22.86
CA GLN A 176 -13.25 -32.04 21.74
C GLN A 176 -13.82 -31.13 20.63
N ILE A 177 -13.64 -31.54 19.39
CA ILE A 177 -14.20 -30.83 18.23
C ILE A 177 -15.65 -31.29 18.03
N LEU A 178 -16.55 -30.34 17.78
CA LEU A 178 -17.95 -30.64 17.47
C LEU A 178 -18.08 -31.64 16.30
N GLY A 179 -18.78 -32.75 16.50
CA GLY A 179 -18.99 -33.81 15.50
C GLY A 179 -17.84 -34.81 15.38
N SER A 180 -16.74 -34.65 16.13
CA SER A 180 -15.65 -35.63 16.19
C SER A 180 -15.97 -36.82 17.11
N VAL A 181 -15.18 -37.88 17.04
CA VAL A 181 -15.18 -39.00 17.98
C VAL A 181 -13.79 -39.11 18.58
N SER A 182 -13.68 -39.02 19.91
CA SER A 182 -12.41 -39.19 20.61
C SER A 182 -11.92 -40.64 20.53
N SER A 183 -10.62 -40.85 20.77
CA SER A 183 -10.14 -42.17 21.16
C SER A 183 -10.92 -42.67 22.38
N GLY A 184 -11.13 -44.00 22.46
CA GLY A 184 -11.82 -44.61 23.58
C GLY A 184 -10.96 -44.60 24.83
N HIS A 185 -11.43 -43.97 25.90
CA HIS A 185 -10.85 -44.09 27.23
C HIS A 185 -11.26 -45.43 27.84
N GLN A 186 -10.27 -46.18 28.34
CA GLN A 186 -10.51 -47.47 28.97
C GLN A 186 -10.94 -47.31 30.42
N PHE A 187 -12.00 -48.03 30.78
CA PHE A 187 -12.42 -48.23 32.17
C PHE A 187 -12.34 -49.71 32.52
N THR A 188 -11.50 -50.04 33.49
CA THR A 188 -11.32 -51.40 34.03
C THR A 188 -12.24 -51.59 35.23
N LEU A 189 -13.07 -52.63 35.19
CA LEU A 189 -13.91 -53.12 36.27
C LEU A 189 -13.21 -54.32 36.90
N GLN A 190 -12.83 -54.19 38.17
CA GLN A 190 -12.05 -55.18 38.91
C GLN A 190 -12.88 -55.72 40.08
N ASN A 191 -12.96 -57.05 40.21
CA ASN A 191 -13.50 -57.69 41.41
C ASN A 191 -12.36 -57.88 42.43
N SER A 192 -12.44 -57.19 43.57
CA SER A 192 -11.48 -57.31 44.67
C SER A 192 -11.93 -58.27 45.77
N SER A 193 -13.10 -58.91 45.65
CA SER A 193 -13.57 -59.88 46.66
C SER A 193 -13.08 -61.29 46.39
N ALA A 194 -13.15 -62.11 47.44
CA ALA A 194 -12.91 -63.56 47.40
C ALA A 194 -13.99 -64.36 46.66
N ASN A 195 -15.13 -63.75 46.29
CA ASN A 195 -16.26 -64.41 45.62
C ASN A 195 -16.49 -63.83 44.21
N PRO A 196 -17.05 -64.60 43.26
CA PRO A 196 -17.48 -64.05 41.98
C PRO A 196 -18.52 -62.94 42.15
N LEU A 197 -18.38 -61.85 41.38
CA LEU A 197 -19.26 -60.69 41.41
C LEU A 197 -20.00 -60.56 40.08
N THR A 198 -21.32 -60.40 40.11
CA THR A 198 -22.12 -60.15 38.90
C THR A 198 -22.47 -58.67 38.81
N VAL A 199 -22.02 -58.02 37.74
CA VAL A 199 -22.44 -56.66 37.37
C VAL A 199 -23.73 -56.80 36.57
N THR A 200 -24.79 -56.08 36.94
CA THR A 200 -26.12 -56.19 36.32
C THR A 200 -26.43 -55.08 35.33
N SER A 201 -25.56 -54.06 35.21
CA SER A 201 -25.65 -53.03 34.18
C SER A 201 -24.37 -52.20 34.12
N ILE A 202 -23.94 -51.84 32.92
CA ILE A 202 -22.92 -50.85 32.60
C ILE A 202 -23.55 -49.93 31.55
N ALA A 203 -23.85 -48.70 31.91
CA ALA A 203 -24.59 -47.77 31.06
C ALA A 203 -24.09 -46.34 31.19
N LEU A 204 -24.37 -45.53 30.16
CA LEU A 204 -24.19 -44.08 30.22
C LEU A 204 -25.50 -43.43 30.68
N ASN A 205 -25.42 -42.58 31.70
CA ASN A 205 -26.56 -41.86 32.27
C ASN A 205 -26.22 -40.37 32.45
N GLY A 206 -27.24 -39.57 32.76
CA GLY A 206 -27.09 -38.12 32.97
C GLY A 206 -27.43 -37.28 31.74
N THR A 207 -27.37 -35.96 31.92
CA THR A 207 -27.90 -34.95 30.99
C THR A 207 -27.29 -35.04 29.59
N ASP A 208 -25.96 -35.19 29.50
CA ASP A 208 -25.23 -35.24 28.22
C ASP A 208 -24.80 -36.66 27.82
N SER A 209 -25.45 -37.71 28.34
CA SER A 209 -25.08 -39.11 28.05
C SER A 209 -25.03 -39.43 26.54
N GLY A 210 -25.88 -38.82 25.72
CA GLY A 210 -25.87 -38.96 24.26
C GLY A 210 -24.66 -38.30 23.56
N GLN A 211 -23.83 -37.56 24.29
CA GLN A 211 -22.55 -37.00 23.80
C GLN A 211 -21.37 -37.95 24.02
N PHE A 212 -21.61 -39.13 24.60
CA PHE A 212 -20.62 -40.16 24.82
C PHE A 212 -21.12 -41.48 24.23
N THR A 213 -20.20 -42.38 23.92
CA THR A 213 -20.50 -43.73 23.43
C THR A 213 -19.79 -44.74 24.31
N LEU A 214 -20.45 -45.86 24.58
CA LEU A 214 -19.94 -46.93 25.43
C LEU A 214 -19.94 -48.23 24.63
N ALA A 215 -18.83 -48.97 24.70
CA ALA A 215 -18.68 -50.28 24.08
C ALA A 215 -17.88 -51.22 24.99
N THR A 216 -18.07 -52.53 24.80
CA THR A 216 -17.10 -53.51 25.29
C THR A 216 -15.83 -53.36 24.46
N GLY A 217 -14.66 -53.32 25.11
CA GLY A 217 -13.39 -53.07 24.44
C GLY A 217 -12.25 -52.84 25.40
N GLY A 218 -11.05 -52.59 24.88
CA GLY A 218 -9.82 -52.46 25.68
C GLY A 218 -9.04 -53.76 25.77
N THR A 219 -8.13 -53.85 26.75
CA THR A 219 -7.17 -54.96 26.88
C THR A 219 -7.82 -56.29 27.31
N ASN A 220 -8.92 -56.26 28.05
CA ASN A 220 -9.66 -57.46 28.46
C ASN A 220 -11.19 -57.19 28.47
N PRO A 221 -11.83 -57.13 27.29
CA PRO A 221 -13.21 -56.65 27.17
C PRO A 221 -14.21 -57.41 28.05
N CYS A 222 -15.11 -56.68 28.71
CA CYS A 222 -16.25 -57.30 29.40
C CYS A 222 -17.10 -58.11 28.41
N SER A 223 -17.58 -59.28 28.84
CA SER A 223 -18.37 -60.18 28.00
C SER A 223 -19.72 -59.61 27.57
N SER A 224 -20.27 -58.66 28.35
CA SER A 224 -21.49 -57.93 28.07
C SER A 224 -21.52 -56.63 28.87
N LEU A 225 -22.35 -55.66 28.45
CA LEU A 225 -22.66 -54.46 29.23
C LEU A 225 -23.84 -54.67 30.20
N THR A 226 -24.61 -55.76 30.06
CA THR A 226 -25.84 -55.99 30.85
C THR A 226 -25.69 -57.01 31.95
N SER A 227 -24.78 -57.99 31.84
CA SER A 227 -24.60 -59.00 32.88
C SER A 227 -23.22 -59.66 32.91
N PRO A 228 -22.08 -58.93 32.94
CA PRO A 228 -20.78 -59.58 33.06
C PRO A 228 -20.58 -60.12 34.48
N THR A 229 -20.13 -61.37 34.58
CA THR A 229 -19.70 -61.99 35.84
C THR A 229 -18.17 -61.94 35.90
N LEU A 230 -17.64 -61.28 36.93
CA LEU A 230 -16.22 -61.23 37.24
C LEU A 230 -15.89 -62.32 38.25
N ALA A 231 -15.03 -63.27 37.89
CA ALA A 231 -14.50 -64.25 38.83
C ALA A 231 -13.71 -63.55 39.96
N THR A 232 -13.42 -64.29 41.03
CA THR A 232 -12.57 -63.81 42.14
C THR A 232 -11.25 -63.27 41.61
N GLY A 233 -10.93 -62.01 41.92
CA GLY A 233 -9.70 -61.33 41.46
C GLY A 233 -9.66 -60.99 39.95
N ALA A 234 -10.72 -61.28 39.18
CA ALA A 234 -10.74 -61.01 37.74
C ALA A 234 -11.12 -59.56 37.42
N SER A 235 -10.67 -59.11 36.25
CA SER A 235 -10.96 -57.80 35.68
C SER A 235 -11.70 -57.94 34.35
N CYS A 236 -12.39 -56.88 33.93
CA CYS A 236 -12.75 -56.68 32.52
C CYS A 236 -12.77 -55.19 32.17
N THR A 237 -12.78 -54.86 30.89
CA THR A 237 -12.65 -53.49 30.39
C THR A 237 -13.83 -53.07 29.51
N VAL A 238 -14.17 -51.79 29.58
CA VAL A 238 -15.07 -51.10 28.63
C VAL A 238 -14.37 -49.85 28.08
N LEU A 239 -14.78 -49.42 26.90
CA LEU A 239 -14.31 -48.18 26.29
C LEU A 239 -15.43 -47.15 26.27
N VAL A 240 -15.11 -45.93 26.68
CA VAL A 240 -15.97 -44.76 26.51
C VAL A 240 -15.30 -43.77 25.58
N SER A 241 -15.98 -43.29 24.54
CA SER A 241 -15.52 -42.20 23.67
C SER A 241 -16.46 -41.01 23.76
N ALA A 242 -15.92 -39.79 23.76
CA ALA A 242 -16.69 -38.59 23.53
C ALA A 242 -17.09 -38.50 22.05
N LYS A 243 -18.36 -38.27 21.78
CA LYS A 243 -18.95 -38.00 20.45
C LYS A 243 -19.91 -36.82 20.55
N PRO A 244 -19.38 -35.60 20.75
CA PRO A 244 -20.23 -34.45 20.99
C PRO A 244 -20.96 -33.99 19.72
N THR A 245 -22.26 -33.73 19.85
CA THR A 245 -23.11 -33.14 18.81
C THR A 245 -23.53 -31.71 19.15
N THR A 246 -23.13 -31.18 20.31
CA THR A 246 -23.44 -29.81 20.76
C THR A 246 -22.23 -29.12 21.40
N ILE A 247 -22.16 -27.79 21.36
CA ILE A 247 -21.04 -26.96 21.89
C ILE A 247 -21.15 -26.81 23.41
N GLY A 248 -20.02 -26.57 24.08
CA GLY A 248 -19.92 -26.24 25.51
C GLY A 248 -19.43 -27.40 26.36
N SER A 249 -19.39 -27.20 27.68
CA SER A 249 -19.05 -28.25 28.63
C SER A 249 -20.12 -29.36 28.63
N LYS A 250 -19.68 -30.62 28.58
CA LYS A 250 -20.52 -31.82 28.58
C LYS A 250 -20.23 -32.65 29.80
N SER A 251 -21.28 -33.15 30.44
CA SER A 251 -21.17 -34.05 31.57
C SER A 251 -22.17 -35.20 31.53
N ALA A 252 -21.65 -36.40 31.72
CA ALA A 252 -22.42 -37.63 31.85
C ALA A 252 -21.86 -38.47 32.99
N ASN A 253 -22.46 -39.63 33.25
CA ASN A 253 -21.91 -40.64 34.14
C ASN A 253 -21.80 -41.97 33.40
N LEU A 254 -20.67 -42.65 33.54
CA LEU A 254 -20.61 -44.10 33.38
C LEU A 254 -21.13 -44.73 34.68
N THR A 255 -22.34 -45.28 34.62
CA THR A 255 -23.00 -45.95 35.75
C THR A 255 -22.77 -47.44 35.68
N VAL A 256 -22.26 -48.01 36.76
CA VAL A 256 -22.10 -49.46 36.91
C VAL A 256 -22.95 -49.94 38.09
N THR A 257 -23.75 -50.98 37.85
CA THR A 257 -24.69 -51.55 38.81
C THR A 257 -24.28 -52.95 39.21
N SER A 258 -24.22 -53.23 40.51
CA SER A 258 -23.97 -54.57 41.06
C SER A 258 -24.73 -54.76 42.36
N GLY A 259 -25.33 -55.93 42.56
CA GLY A 259 -26.10 -56.25 43.78
C GLY A 259 -27.27 -55.29 44.08
N GLY A 260 -27.83 -54.64 43.05
CA GLY A 260 -28.90 -53.65 43.18
C GLY A 260 -28.46 -52.23 43.59
N LEU A 261 -27.14 -51.99 43.74
CA LEU A 261 -26.56 -50.68 44.01
C LEU A 261 -25.86 -50.12 42.77
N ASN A 262 -25.68 -48.79 42.72
CA ASN A 262 -25.05 -48.09 41.60
C ASN A 262 -23.81 -47.32 42.06
N VAL A 263 -22.80 -47.26 41.20
CA VAL A 263 -21.71 -46.29 41.28
C VAL A 263 -21.63 -45.50 39.97
N ASN A 264 -21.42 -44.19 40.10
CA ASN A 264 -21.36 -43.26 38.97
C ASN A 264 -19.94 -42.71 38.84
N VAL A 265 -19.33 -42.98 37.69
CA VAL A 265 -18.07 -42.36 37.27
C VAL A 265 -18.44 -41.10 36.46
N PRO A 266 -18.19 -39.88 36.96
CA PRO A 266 -18.50 -38.66 36.22
C PRO A 266 -17.62 -38.61 34.97
N LEU A 267 -18.16 -38.22 33.84
CA LEU A 267 -17.45 -38.02 32.58
C LEU A 267 -17.53 -36.55 32.21
N THR A 268 -16.43 -35.97 31.71
CA THR A 268 -16.39 -34.56 31.30
C THR A 268 -15.73 -34.38 29.94
N ALA A 269 -16.22 -33.41 29.17
CA ALA A 269 -15.57 -32.93 27.96
C ALA A 269 -15.92 -31.44 27.76
N THR A 270 -15.05 -30.68 27.10
CA THR A 270 -15.36 -29.31 26.65
C THR A 270 -15.39 -29.30 25.14
N VAL A 271 -16.48 -28.81 24.54
CA VAL A 271 -16.69 -28.88 23.10
C VAL A 271 -16.60 -27.50 22.46
N SER A 272 -15.77 -27.38 21.44
CA SER A 272 -15.65 -26.17 20.61
C SER A 272 -15.90 -26.49 19.13
N PRO A 273 -16.51 -25.56 18.37
CA PRO A 273 -16.60 -25.71 16.93
C PRO A 273 -15.26 -25.39 16.26
N LEU A 274 -15.10 -25.82 14.99
CA LEU A 274 -14.06 -25.29 14.11
C LEU A 274 -14.45 -23.91 13.61
N SER A 275 -13.45 -23.08 13.29
CA SER A 275 -13.64 -21.71 12.79
C SER A 275 -12.82 -21.44 11.54
N VAL A 276 -13.34 -20.56 10.69
CA VAL A 276 -12.60 -19.90 9.62
C VAL A 276 -12.33 -18.47 10.05
N THR A 277 -11.07 -18.06 10.10
CA THR A 277 -10.67 -16.69 10.40
C THR A 277 -10.02 -16.06 9.19
N TYR A 278 -10.08 -14.74 9.09
CA TYR A 278 -9.49 -13.99 7.98
C TYR A 278 -8.40 -13.06 8.49
N ASN A 279 -7.38 -12.84 7.67
CA ASN A 279 -6.27 -11.95 7.97
C ASN A 279 -6.00 -11.02 6.78
N GLY A 280 -5.92 -9.70 7.03
CA GLY A 280 -5.70 -8.70 5.98
C GLY A 280 -4.35 -8.80 5.25
N ASN A 281 -3.40 -9.59 5.76
CA ASN A 281 -2.11 -9.92 5.17
C ASN A 281 -1.31 -8.70 4.68
N GLY A 282 -1.10 -7.74 5.60
CA GLY A 282 -0.43 -6.48 5.32
C GLY A 282 -1.28 -5.48 4.53
N SER A 283 -2.60 -5.51 4.73
CA SER A 283 -3.52 -4.46 4.27
C SER A 283 -3.15 -3.11 4.88
N SER A 284 -3.36 -2.04 4.12
CA SER A 284 -3.17 -0.65 4.57
C SER A 284 -4.42 -0.05 5.20
N SER A 285 -5.61 -0.61 4.92
CA SER A 285 -6.89 -0.15 5.48
C SER A 285 -7.98 -1.22 5.33
N GLY A 286 -9.16 -0.94 5.90
CA GLY A 286 -10.31 -1.85 5.94
C GLY A 286 -10.28 -2.78 7.15
N SER A 287 -11.27 -3.67 7.24
CA SER A 287 -11.35 -4.69 8.29
C SER A 287 -11.58 -6.07 7.69
N GLU A 288 -11.09 -7.11 8.34
CA GLU A 288 -11.32 -8.47 7.90
C GLU A 288 -12.81 -8.86 7.96
N PRO A 289 -13.30 -9.67 7.01
CA PRO A 289 -14.63 -10.26 7.13
C PRO A 289 -14.68 -11.21 8.33
N VAL A 290 -15.85 -11.27 8.96
CA VAL A 290 -16.09 -12.11 10.14
C VAL A 290 -17.00 -13.27 9.75
N ASP A 291 -16.49 -14.49 9.84
CA ASP A 291 -17.31 -15.70 9.80
C ASP A 291 -17.70 -16.08 11.23
N SER A 292 -18.98 -15.90 11.55
CA SER A 292 -19.56 -16.26 12.85
C SER A 292 -20.05 -17.72 12.90
N THR A 293 -19.88 -18.48 11.82
CA THR A 293 -20.31 -19.88 11.74
C THR A 293 -19.35 -20.76 12.53
N GLY A 294 -19.90 -21.49 13.51
CA GLY A 294 -19.18 -22.59 14.16
C GLY A 294 -19.38 -23.88 13.36
N TYR A 295 -18.31 -24.45 12.83
CA TYR A 295 -18.37 -25.63 11.97
C TYR A 295 -18.17 -26.93 12.75
N THR A 296 -18.89 -27.98 12.34
CA THR A 296 -18.58 -29.35 12.75
C THR A 296 -17.40 -29.89 11.93
N LEU A 297 -16.73 -30.93 12.42
CA LEU A 297 -15.67 -31.61 11.67
C LEU A 297 -16.16 -32.02 10.27
N ASN A 298 -15.37 -31.70 9.24
CA ASN A 298 -15.63 -31.95 7.82
C ASN A 298 -16.88 -31.25 7.23
N ALA A 299 -17.46 -30.28 7.94
CA ALA A 299 -18.50 -29.44 7.36
C ALA A 299 -17.96 -28.62 6.18
N THR A 300 -18.83 -28.29 5.24
CA THR A 300 -18.48 -27.41 4.12
C THR A 300 -18.54 -25.95 4.58
N ALA A 301 -17.41 -25.27 4.54
CA ALA A 301 -17.28 -23.83 4.79
C ALA A 301 -17.29 -23.07 3.46
N THR A 302 -17.90 -21.88 3.44
CA THR A 302 -17.92 -20.98 2.27
C THR A 302 -16.99 -19.79 2.53
N VAL A 303 -16.08 -19.54 1.61
CA VAL A 303 -15.11 -18.45 1.70
C VAL A 303 -15.82 -17.12 1.47
N LEU A 304 -15.69 -16.19 2.43
CA LEU A 304 -16.35 -14.90 2.40
C LEU A 304 -15.70 -13.94 1.39
N ASN A 305 -16.50 -12.99 0.91
CA ASN A 305 -15.99 -11.87 0.13
C ASN A 305 -15.22 -10.88 1.03
N ASN A 306 -14.50 -9.96 0.39
CA ASN A 306 -13.86 -8.84 1.07
C ASN A 306 -14.90 -7.78 1.51
N SER A 307 -15.87 -8.16 2.34
CA SER A 307 -16.99 -7.29 2.74
C SER A 307 -16.58 -6.11 3.61
N GLY A 308 -15.47 -6.23 4.34
CA GLY A 308 -14.92 -5.15 5.16
C GLY A 308 -14.02 -4.18 4.39
N GLY A 309 -13.96 -4.29 3.06
CA GLY A 309 -13.26 -3.34 2.20
C GLY A 309 -11.76 -3.27 2.46
N LEU A 310 -11.12 -4.41 2.77
CA LEU A 310 -9.67 -4.48 2.88
C LEU A 310 -9.04 -3.90 1.62
N ALA A 311 -8.04 -3.05 1.80
CA ALA A 311 -7.25 -2.49 0.72
C ALA A 311 -5.77 -2.49 1.09
N LYS A 312 -4.91 -2.56 0.06
CA LYS A 312 -3.46 -2.47 0.19
C LYS A 312 -2.94 -1.54 -0.89
N THR A 313 -2.34 -0.42 -0.49
CA THR A 313 -1.80 0.60 -1.40
C THR A 313 -0.93 -0.02 -2.50
N GLY A 314 -1.33 0.14 -3.76
CA GLY A 314 -0.62 -0.39 -4.93
C GLY A 314 -0.95 -1.83 -5.31
N TYR A 315 -1.91 -2.47 -4.65
CA TYR A 315 -2.29 -3.85 -4.91
C TYR A 315 -3.82 -3.99 -5.01
N VAL A 316 -4.25 -5.00 -5.74
CA VAL A 316 -5.65 -5.41 -5.84
C VAL A 316 -5.84 -6.71 -5.05
N PHE A 317 -6.98 -6.80 -4.34
CA PHE A 317 -7.37 -8.02 -3.65
C PHE A 317 -7.67 -9.13 -4.67
N ASN A 318 -7.00 -10.27 -4.53
CA ASN A 318 -7.09 -11.41 -5.46
C ASN A 318 -7.42 -12.72 -4.73
N GLY A 319 -8.40 -12.65 -3.84
CA GLY A 319 -8.90 -13.79 -3.08
C GLY A 319 -8.11 -14.07 -1.80
N TRP A 320 -8.18 -15.31 -1.35
CA TRP A 320 -7.67 -15.77 -0.06
C TRP A 320 -6.69 -16.93 -0.25
N ASN A 321 -5.79 -17.13 0.71
CA ASN A 321 -4.87 -18.27 0.75
C ASN A 321 -4.78 -18.87 2.15
N THR A 322 -4.54 -20.18 2.26
CA THR A 322 -4.33 -20.84 3.57
C THR A 322 -2.98 -20.54 4.20
N ALA A 323 -2.06 -19.86 3.49
CA ALA A 323 -0.76 -19.42 3.98
C ALA A 323 -0.50 -17.95 3.63
N ALA A 324 0.15 -17.22 4.53
CA ALA A 324 0.42 -15.78 4.38
C ALA A 324 1.34 -15.46 3.18
N ASP A 325 2.27 -16.36 2.86
CA ASP A 325 3.22 -16.26 1.75
C ASP A 325 2.65 -16.74 0.40
N ALA A 326 1.35 -17.05 0.36
CA ALA A 326 0.63 -17.60 -0.77
C ALA A 326 1.08 -19.01 -1.24
N SER A 327 1.90 -19.73 -0.47
CA SER A 327 2.29 -21.12 -0.77
C SER A 327 1.18 -22.15 -0.57
N GLY A 328 0.11 -21.77 0.14
CA GLY A 328 -1.03 -22.62 0.44
C GLY A 328 -2.07 -22.66 -0.68
N THR A 329 -3.23 -23.23 -0.35
CA THR A 329 -4.36 -23.34 -1.28
C THR A 329 -5.04 -21.98 -1.45
N THR A 330 -5.28 -21.60 -2.70
CA THR A 330 -5.99 -20.35 -3.04
C THR A 330 -7.49 -20.58 -3.14
N TYR A 331 -8.27 -19.65 -2.60
CA TYR A 331 -9.72 -19.61 -2.72
C TYR A 331 -10.18 -18.25 -3.23
N GLN A 332 -11.08 -18.25 -4.21
CA GLN A 332 -11.86 -17.05 -4.57
C GLN A 332 -13.06 -16.91 -3.61
N PRO A 333 -13.57 -15.69 -3.38
CA PRO A 333 -14.83 -15.50 -2.67
C PRO A 333 -15.95 -16.39 -3.23
N GLY A 334 -16.72 -17.02 -2.34
CA GLY A 334 -17.79 -17.97 -2.68
C GLY A 334 -17.31 -19.41 -2.91
N ALA A 335 -16.01 -19.66 -3.01
CA ALA A 335 -15.49 -21.03 -3.05
C ALA A 335 -15.78 -21.77 -1.74
N THR A 336 -15.89 -23.09 -1.81
CA THR A 336 -16.18 -23.94 -0.65
C THR A 336 -15.07 -24.94 -0.38
N PHE A 337 -14.82 -25.27 0.89
CA PHE A 337 -13.91 -26.34 1.29
C PHE A 337 -14.43 -27.08 2.53
N ASN A 338 -13.99 -28.33 2.72
CA ASN A 338 -14.32 -29.10 3.92
C ASN A 338 -13.34 -28.77 5.04
N ILE A 339 -13.85 -28.27 6.16
CA ILE A 339 -13.01 -27.83 7.28
C ILE A 339 -12.66 -29.00 8.20
N ALA A 340 -11.37 -29.34 8.25
CA ALA A 340 -10.85 -30.42 9.11
C ALA A 340 -10.19 -29.90 10.40
N ALA A 341 -9.78 -28.63 10.42
CA ALA A 341 -9.15 -27.95 11.54
C ALA A 341 -9.45 -26.43 11.46
N PRO A 342 -9.26 -25.66 12.55
CA PRO A 342 -9.41 -24.21 12.49
C PRO A 342 -8.48 -23.65 11.40
N THR A 343 -9.03 -22.82 10.51
CA THR A 343 -8.34 -22.39 9.29
C THR A 343 -8.29 -20.87 9.22
N THR A 344 -7.09 -20.31 9.11
CA THR A 344 -6.89 -18.89 8.82
C THR A 344 -6.70 -18.70 7.32
N LEU A 345 -7.47 -17.79 6.74
CA LEU A 345 -7.37 -17.37 5.34
C LEU A 345 -6.73 -15.98 5.25
N TYR A 346 -5.62 -15.90 4.55
CA TYR A 346 -4.83 -14.68 4.35
C TYR A 346 -5.20 -14.01 3.05
N ALA A 347 -5.46 -12.71 3.07
CA ALA A 347 -5.76 -11.94 1.87
C ALA A 347 -4.59 -12.06 0.87
N ARG A 348 -4.91 -12.33 -0.39
CA ARG A 348 -3.94 -12.30 -1.48
C ARG A 348 -4.00 -10.94 -2.16
N TRP A 349 -2.82 -10.37 -2.36
CA TRP A 349 -2.64 -9.06 -2.96
C TRP A 349 -1.80 -9.21 -4.23
N THR A 350 -2.32 -8.73 -5.35
CA THR A 350 -1.61 -8.74 -6.64
C THR A 350 -1.32 -7.31 -7.05
N ALA A 351 -0.05 -7.01 -7.33
CA ALA A 351 0.34 -5.70 -7.87
C ALA A 351 0.12 -5.69 -9.40
N PRO A 352 -0.21 -4.52 -9.98
CA PRO A 352 -0.16 -4.34 -11.43
C PRO A 352 1.25 -4.64 -11.96
N ILE A 353 1.36 -5.30 -13.10
CA ILE A 353 2.66 -5.68 -13.68
C ILE A 353 3.17 -4.63 -14.65
N THR A 354 4.48 -4.57 -14.86
CA THR A 354 5.05 -3.76 -15.93
C THR A 354 4.46 -4.19 -17.28
N PRO A 355 3.91 -3.25 -18.08
CA PRO A 355 3.50 -3.53 -19.44
C PRO A 355 4.65 -4.19 -20.20
N PRO A 356 4.43 -5.36 -20.82
CA PRO A 356 5.47 -5.98 -21.61
C PRO A 356 5.98 -5.01 -22.68
N SER A 357 7.27 -5.06 -22.99
CA SER A 357 7.88 -4.14 -23.96
C SER A 357 7.14 -4.18 -25.30
N SER A 358 7.22 -3.09 -26.06
CA SER A 358 6.67 -3.05 -27.42
C SER A 358 5.11 -3.13 -27.46
N LEU A 359 4.45 -2.74 -26.36
CA LEU A 359 3.02 -2.42 -26.34
C LEU A 359 2.78 -1.13 -27.15
N VAL A 360 2.01 -1.22 -28.22
CA VAL A 360 1.78 -0.10 -29.16
C VAL A 360 0.40 0.53 -29.03
N SER A 361 -0.59 -0.21 -28.53
CA SER A 361 -1.93 0.31 -28.25
C SER A 361 -2.56 -0.44 -27.08
N TRP A 362 -3.31 0.27 -26.25
CA TRP A 362 -3.99 -0.27 -25.07
C TRP A 362 -5.28 0.48 -24.75
N TRP A 363 -6.42 -0.15 -25.02
CA TRP A 363 -7.74 0.32 -24.63
C TRP A 363 -8.20 -0.35 -23.33
N ARG A 364 -8.31 0.47 -22.29
CA ARG A 364 -8.67 0.03 -20.93
C ARG A 364 -10.17 0.03 -20.65
N ALA A 365 -10.95 0.70 -21.49
CA ALA A 365 -12.40 0.84 -21.31
C ALA A 365 -12.85 1.50 -20.00
N GLU A 366 -12.08 2.48 -19.50
CA GLU A 366 -12.35 3.16 -18.23
C GLU A 366 -13.32 4.35 -18.36
N GLY A 367 -14.48 4.11 -18.98
CA GLY A 367 -15.47 5.14 -19.28
C GLY A 367 -15.26 5.84 -20.63
N ASP A 368 -14.20 5.48 -21.36
CA ASP A 368 -13.87 6.00 -22.67
C ASP A 368 -13.27 4.91 -23.59
N ALA A 369 -13.15 5.26 -24.88
CA ALA A 369 -12.48 4.44 -25.90
C ALA A 369 -11.11 5.01 -26.28
N LEU A 370 -10.38 5.58 -25.30
CA LEU A 370 -9.05 6.14 -25.50
C LEU A 370 -7.97 5.05 -25.37
N ASP A 371 -7.03 5.08 -26.31
CA ASP A 371 -5.80 4.31 -26.22
C ASP A 371 -4.78 5.03 -25.32
N THR A 372 -4.35 4.35 -24.26
CA THR A 372 -3.43 4.86 -23.22
C THR A 372 -1.95 4.79 -23.64
N ARG A 373 -1.65 4.31 -24.86
CA ARG A 373 -0.28 4.15 -25.38
C ARG A 373 -0.05 4.82 -26.73
N GLY A 374 -0.78 4.41 -27.77
CA GLY A 374 -0.59 4.86 -29.15
C GLY A 374 -1.36 6.13 -29.51
N GLY A 375 -2.21 6.65 -28.61
CA GLY A 375 -3.06 7.82 -28.84
C GLY A 375 -4.18 7.59 -29.85
N LEU A 376 -4.51 6.33 -30.14
CA LEU A 376 -5.58 5.92 -31.05
C LEU A 376 -6.96 6.09 -30.40
N VAL A 377 -7.70 7.12 -30.79
CA VAL A 377 -9.04 7.40 -30.24
C VAL A 377 -10.11 6.57 -30.97
N GLY A 378 -10.78 5.69 -30.24
CA GLY A 378 -11.96 4.97 -30.71
C GLY A 378 -13.21 5.84 -30.64
N THR A 379 -14.10 5.69 -31.62
CA THR A 379 -15.44 6.27 -31.63
C THR A 379 -16.44 5.19 -31.25
N ALA A 380 -17.03 5.32 -30.06
CA ALA A 380 -18.07 4.43 -29.58
C ALA A 380 -19.45 4.86 -30.10
N THR A 381 -20.26 3.89 -30.51
CA THR A 381 -21.69 4.13 -30.80
C THR A 381 -22.49 4.31 -29.51
N SER A 382 -23.69 4.90 -29.62
CA SER A 382 -24.58 5.15 -28.47
C SER A 382 -25.01 3.90 -27.69
N GLY A 383 -24.82 2.70 -28.26
CA GLY A 383 -25.15 1.43 -27.63
C GLY A 383 -24.05 0.87 -26.71
N ILE A 384 -22.86 1.47 -26.68
CA ILE A 384 -21.76 1.04 -25.80
C ILE A 384 -21.98 1.59 -24.39
N THR A 385 -21.85 0.71 -23.39
CA THR A 385 -21.87 1.08 -21.97
C THR A 385 -20.59 0.59 -21.28
N TYR A 386 -20.29 1.18 -20.12
CA TYR A 386 -19.15 0.79 -19.29
C TYR A 386 -19.66 0.15 -18.01
N THR A 387 -19.15 -1.04 -17.70
CA THR A 387 -19.61 -1.88 -16.58
C THR A 387 -18.39 -2.50 -15.89
N ALA A 388 -18.56 -3.13 -14.72
CA ALA A 388 -17.43 -3.72 -14.00
C ALA A 388 -16.63 -4.69 -14.90
N GLY A 389 -15.35 -4.35 -15.09
CA GLY A 389 -14.39 -5.08 -15.91
C GLY A 389 -13.68 -6.19 -15.13
N LYS A 390 -12.73 -6.84 -15.81
CA LYS A 390 -11.69 -7.62 -15.12
C LYS A 390 -10.78 -6.67 -14.36
N VAL A 391 -10.36 -5.58 -15.00
CA VAL A 391 -9.64 -4.44 -14.44
C VAL A 391 -10.58 -3.24 -14.56
N GLY A 392 -10.87 -2.56 -13.44
CA GLY A 392 -11.75 -1.38 -13.44
C GLY A 392 -13.08 -1.59 -14.18
N GLN A 393 -13.24 -0.93 -15.34
CA GLN A 393 -14.42 -1.03 -16.20
C GLN A 393 -14.11 -1.68 -17.56
N ALA A 394 -15.12 -2.28 -18.17
CA ALA A 394 -15.05 -2.91 -19.49
C ALA A 394 -16.06 -2.30 -20.46
N PHE A 395 -15.73 -2.38 -21.76
CA PHE A 395 -16.69 -2.14 -22.83
C PHE A 395 -17.77 -3.21 -22.77
N SER A 396 -19.04 -2.82 -22.74
CA SER A 396 -20.18 -3.73 -22.72
C SER A 396 -20.98 -3.59 -24.02
N PHE A 397 -21.05 -4.70 -24.76
CA PHE A 397 -21.70 -4.82 -26.07
C PHE A 397 -23.02 -5.56 -25.91
N SER A 398 -24.12 -4.94 -26.35
CA SER A 398 -25.48 -5.47 -26.16
C SER A 398 -25.79 -6.63 -27.09
N GLY A 399 -25.14 -6.73 -28.26
CA GLY A 399 -25.38 -7.80 -29.22
C GLY A 399 -26.66 -7.70 -30.04
N VAL A 400 -27.47 -6.65 -29.86
CA VAL A 400 -28.78 -6.56 -30.50
C VAL A 400 -28.64 -6.03 -31.93
N PHE A 401 -29.12 -6.81 -32.91
CA PHE A 401 -29.30 -6.37 -34.29
C PHE A 401 -30.73 -6.69 -34.76
N ASN A 402 -31.67 -5.76 -34.52
CA ASN A 402 -32.96 -5.72 -35.20
C ASN A 402 -33.67 -4.37 -34.94
N GLY A 403 -33.42 -3.35 -35.77
CA GLY A 403 -34.07 -2.03 -35.66
C GLY A 403 -33.58 -1.10 -34.54
N ALA A 404 -32.62 -1.54 -33.72
CA ALA A 404 -31.87 -0.72 -32.75
C ALA A 404 -30.40 -0.58 -33.19
N SER A 405 -29.76 0.55 -32.89
CA SER A 405 -28.36 0.83 -33.24
C SER A 405 -27.42 -0.20 -32.60
N PRO A 406 -26.67 -0.99 -33.39
CA PRO A 406 -25.75 -1.99 -32.83
C PRO A 406 -24.65 -1.31 -32.02
N SER A 407 -24.25 -1.93 -30.91
CA SER A 407 -23.15 -1.45 -30.08
C SER A 407 -21.81 -1.90 -30.69
N TYR A 408 -21.01 -0.95 -31.14
CA TYR A 408 -19.64 -1.18 -31.61
C TYR A 408 -18.76 0.04 -31.39
N ILE A 409 -17.44 -0.16 -31.52
CA ILE A 409 -16.43 0.91 -31.53
C ILE A 409 -15.64 0.84 -32.83
N THR A 410 -15.34 1.99 -33.42
CA THR A 410 -14.51 2.10 -34.63
C THR A 410 -13.31 2.99 -34.32
N VAL A 411 -12.11 2.50 -34.60
CA VAL A 411 -10.85 3.24 -34.47
C VAL A 411 -10.35 3.55 -35.88
N PRO A 412 -10.02 4.81 -36.21
CA PRO A 412 -9.48 5.18 -37.51
C PRO A 412 -8.28 4.32 -37.92
N ASP A 413 -8.07 4.16 -39.22
CA ASP A 413 -6.88 3.48 -39.72
C ASP A 413 -5.60 4.14 -39.18
N ASN A 414 -4.63 3.31 -38.83
CA ASN A 414 -3.34 3.77 -38.34
C ASN A 414 -2.24 2.75 -38.63
N PRO A 415 -1.06 3.20 -39.10
CA PRO A 415 0.10 2.34 -39.33
C PRO A 415 0.57 1.53 -38.11
N LEU A 416 0.31 1.96 -36.88
CA LEU A 416 0.67 1.22 -35.66
C LEU A 416 -0.04 -0.14 -35.55
N LEU A 417 -1.15 -0.32 -36.27
CA LEU A 417 -1.94 -1.56 -36.31
C LEU A 417 -1.76 -2.33 -37.62
N ASN A 418 -0.81 -1.89 -38.47
CA ASN A 418 -0.42 -2.51 -39.72
C ASN A 418 0.88 -3.30 -39.49
N PHE A 419 0.72 -4.59 -39.13
CA PHE A 419 1.83 -5.46 -38.75
C PHE A 419 2.58 -6.07 -39.95
N GLY A 420 2.07 -5.92 -41.16
CA GLY A 420 2.66 -6.40 -42.38
C GLY A 420 2.88 -7.90 -42.36
N THR A 421 4.12 -8.30 -42.66
CA THR A 421 4.61 -9.67 -42.54
C THR A 421 5.32 -9.93 -41.21
N HIS A 422 5.35 -8.97 -40.27
CA HIS A 422 6.11 -9.05 -39.02
C HIS A 422 5.32 -9.76 -37.92
N GLU A 423 6.00 -10.07 -36.83
CA GLU A 423 5.42 -10.52 -35.58
C GLU A 423 4.51 -9.46 -34.95
N PHE A 424 3.51 -9.93 -34.20
CA PHE A 424 2.68 -9.09 -33.35
C PHE A 424 1.98 -9.96 -32.31
N SER A 425 1.34 -9.31 -31.35
CA SER A 425 0.43 -9.99 -30.43
C SER A 425 -0.80 -9.14 -30.14
N ILE A 426 -1.91 -9.80 -29.89
CA ILE A 426 -3.17 -9.21 -29.43
C ILE A 426 -3.52 -9.91 -28.12
N ALA A 427 -3.82 -9.18 -27.06
CA ALA A 427 -4.28 -9.73 -25.78
C ALA A 427 -5.48 -8.95 -25.26
N THR A 428 -6.45 -9.61 -24.65
CA THR A 428 -7.64 -8.97 -24.06
C THR A 428 -8.34 -9.91 -23.09
N TRP A 429 -9.09 -9.35 -22.14
CA TRP A 429 -10.06 -10.08 -21.35
C TRP A 429 -11.43 -10.01 -22.00
N ILE A 430 -12.13 -11.15 -22.05
CA ILE A 430 -13.50 -11.23 -22.54
C ILE A 430 -14.41 -11.90 -21.52
N LYS A 431 -15.67 -11.50 -21.50
CA LYS A 431 -16.72 -12.16 -20.73
C LYS A 431 -17.99 -12.21 -21.54
N THR A 432 -18.45 -13.41 -21.88
CA THR A 432 -19.59 -13.60 -22.77
C THR A 432 -20.32 -14.89 -22.47
N THR A 433 -21.59 -14.96 -22.87
CA THR A 433 -22.39 -16.20 -22.95
C THR A 433 -22.78 -16.52 -24.40
N ASN A 434 -22.23 -15.78 -25.37
CA ASN A 434 -22.62 -15.86 -26.76
C ASN A 434 -22.03 -17.08 -27.45
N THR A 435 -22.88 -18.04 -27.79
CA THR A 435 -22.50 -19.29 -28.46
C THR A 435 -22.60 -19.21 -29.99
N GLY A 436 -22.92 -18.05 -30.56
CA GLY A 436 -23.03 -17.87 -32.00
C GLY A 436 -21.69 -17.96 -32.74
N SER A 437 -21.77 -18.03 -34.06
CA SER A 437 -20.59 -18.10 -34.94
C SER A 437 -20.11 -16.69 -35.30
N TYR A 438 -18.79 -16.50 -35.38
CA TYR A 438 -18.15 -15.29 -35.91
C TYR A 438 -18.52 -13.97 -35.21
N LYS A 439 -18.75 -14.01 -33.89
CA LYS A 439 -19.07 -12.85 -33.06
C LYS A 439 -17.81 -12.03 -32.82
N ARG A 440 -17.66 -10.92 -33.55
CA ARG A 440 -16.39 -10.20 -33.74
C ARG A 440 -15.97 -9.42 -32.51
N ILE A 441 -14.87 -9.85 -31.88
CA ILE A 441 -14.28 -9.16 -30.73
C ILE A 441 -13.48 -7.97 -31.26
N VAL A 442 -12.50 -8.22 -32.13
CA VAL A 442 -11.69 -7.19 -32.80
C VAL A 442 -11.35 -7.59 -34.24
N THR A 443 -11.48 -6.65 -35.18
CA THR A 443 -11.31 -6.91 -36.61
C THR A 443 -10.66 -5.72 -37.32
N LYS A 444 -9.71 -5.97 -38.21
CA LYS A 444 -9.17 -4.95 -39.15
C LYS A 444 -9.12 -5.56 -40.55
N ARG A 445 -9.95 -5.07 -41.48
CA ARG A 445 -10.23 -5.80 -42.72
C ARG A 445 -10.62 -4.93 -43.92
N ILE A 446 -10.23 -5.38 -45.12
CA ILE A 446 -10.64 -4.90 -46.46
C ILE A 446 -11.91 -5.62 -46.99
N THR A 447 -12.73 -4.93 -47.79
CA THR A 447 -13.83 -5.53 -48.57
C THR A 447 -13.33 -6.24 -49.84
N ASP A 448 -13.82 -7.47 -50.05
CA ASP A 448 -13.70 -8.34 -51.24
C ASP A 448 -12.33 -8.93 -51.63
N GLY A 449 -12.27 -10.27 -51.70
CA GLY A 449 -11.23 -11.08 -52.38
C GLY A 449 -9.79 -11.01 -51.85
N ALA A 450 -9.48 -10.05 -50.98
CA ALA A 450 -8.13 -9.78 -50.47
C ALA A 450 -7.79 -10.60 -49.21
N THR A 451 -6.51 -10.94 -49.07
CA THR A 451 -5.99 -11.75 -47.95
C THR A 451 -5.44 -10.92 -46.78
N ALA A 452 -5.36 -9.60 -46.94
CA ALA A 452 -4.71 -8.69 -45.98
C ALA A 452 -5.70 -8.19 -44.92
N TRP A 453 -5.95 -9.02 -43.90
CA TRP A 453 -6.79 -8.70 -42.76
C TRP A 453 -6.57 -9.67 -41.60
N TYR A 454 -7.00 -9.28 -40.40
CA TYR A 454 -7.04 -10.14 -39.22
C TYR A 454 -8.31 -9.91 -38.40
N SER A 455 -8.76 -10.95 -37.70
CA SER A 455 -9.92 -10.89 -36.80
C SER A 455 -9.79 -11.89 -35.65
N LEU A 456 -10.21 -11.45 -34.47
CA LEU A 456 -10.45 -12.28 -33.30
C LEU A 456 -11.96 -12.29 -33.03
N ALA A 457 -12.53 -13.47 -32.81
CA ALA A 457 -13.97 -13.66 -32.65
C ALA A 457 -14.29 -14.75 -31.62
N ALA A 458 -15.44 -14.62 -30.97
CA ALA A 458 -16.11 -15.76 -30.33
C ALA A 458 -16.84 -16.56 -31.42
N HIS A 459 -16.63 -17.88 -31.45
CA HIS A 459 -17.12 -18.77 -32.50
C HIS A 459 -17.55 -20.11 -31.89
N ASN A 460 -18.85 -20.38 -31.88
CA ASN A 460 -19.43 -21.67 -31.44
C ASN A 460 -18.99 -22.07 -30.02
N GLY A 461 -19.00 -21.12 -29.08
CA GLY A 461 -18.55 -21.36 -27.71
C GLY A 461 -17.05 -21.16 -27.47
N LYS A 462 -16.26 -20.99 -28.54
CA LYS A 462 -14.79 -20.98 -28.52
C LYS A 462 -14.22 -19.65 -29.01
N VAL A 463 -12.89 -19.51 -29.01
CA VAL A 463 -12.20 -18.38 -29.63
C VAL A 463 -11.68 -18.78 -31.00
N LEU A 464 -11.89 -17.93 -32.00
CA LEU A 464 -11.34 -18.03 -33.34
C LEU A 464 -10.44 -16.83 -33.60
N PHE A 465 -9.20 -17.07 -34.01
CA PHE A 465 -8.40 -16.07 -34.70
C PHE A 465 -8.27 -16.45 -36.16
N GLU A 466 -8.46 -15.47 -37.04
CA GLU A 466 -8.39 -15.69 -38.47
C GLU A 466 -7.73 -14.52 -39.19
N THR A 467 -7.13 -14.86 -40.31
CA THR A 467 -6.57 -13.97 -41.31
C THR A 467 -7.19 -14.34 -42.66
N GLY A 468 -6.87 -13.62 -43.72
CA GLY A 468 -7.35 -13.98 -45.05
C GLY A 468 -6.92 -15.34 -45.60
N VAL A 469 -5.99 -16.05 -44.94
CA VAL A 469 -5.43 -17.32 -45.42
C VAL A 469 -5.26 -18.39 -44.33
N ASN A 470 -5.21 -18.02 -43.06
CA ASN A 470 -5.06 -18.94 -41.92
C ASN A 470 -6.20 -18.74 -40.93
N ASN A 471 -6.59 -19.80 -40.24
CA ASN A 471 -7.46 -19.73 -39.07
C ASN A 471 -6.96 -20.68 -37.96
N ILE A 472 -7.29 -20.33 -36.73
CA ILE A 472 -7.01 -21.12 -35.54
C ILE A 472 -8.17 -20.98 -34.56
N THR A 473 -8.71 -22.10 -34.10
CA THR A 473 -9.82 -22.13 -33.14
C THR A 473 -9.35 -22.81 -31.87
N SER A 474 -9.74 -22.27 -30.72
CA SER A 474 -9.40 -22.87 -29.44
C SER A 474 -10.04 -24.24 -29.26
N SER A 475 -9.48 -25.06 -28.36
CA SER A 475 -10.10 -26.25 -27.81
C SER A 475 -11.07 -25.87 -26.68
N ALA A 476 -10.67 -24.92 -25.83
CA ALA A 476 -11.42 -24.42 -24.69
C ALA A 476 -12.67 -23.61 -25.08
N THR A 477 -13.70 -23.72 -24.23
CA THR A 477 -14.92 -22.91 -24.30
C THR A 477 -14.81 -21.67 -23.40
N VAL A 478 -15.30 -20.52 -23.86
CA VAL A 478 -15.17 -19.21 -23.17
C VAL A 478 -16.53 -18.51 -22.93
N THR A 479 -17.63 -19.25 -23.04
CA THR A 479 -19.00 -18.71 -23.03
C THR A 479 -19.77 -19.05 -21.75
N ASP A 480 -19.08 -19.22 -20.64
CA ASP A 480 -19.63 -19.58 -19.33
C ASP A 480 -20.06 -18.34 -18.50
N GLY A 481 -19.95 -17.15 -19.09
CA GLY A 481 -20.22 -15.89 -18.40
C GLY A 481 -19.15 -15.51 -17.38
N GLN A 482 -17.96 -16.12 -17.39
CA GLN A 482 -16.79 -15.72 -16.62
C GLN A 482 -15.80 -14.93 -17.47
N TRP A 483 -14.84 -14.29 -16.81
CA TRP A 483 -13.75 -13.58 -17.49
C TRP A 483 -12.67 -14.58 -17.94
N HIS A 484 -12.40 -14.61 -19.24
CA HIS A 484 -11.29 -15.35 -19.84
C HIS A 484 -10.26 -14.39 -20.45
N HIS A 485 -8.98 -14.71 -20.29
CA HIS A 485 -7.92 -13.99 -20.99
C HIS A 485 -7.63 -14.68 -22.31
N VAL A 486 -7.64 -13.92 -23.39
CA VAL A 486 -7.40 -14.41 -24.75
C VAL A 486 -6.21 -13.67 -25.32
N ALA A 487 -5.22 -14.41 -25.81
CA ALA A 487 -4.10 -13.82 -26.53
C ALA A 487 -3.75 -14.59 -27.80
N VAL A 488 -3.36 -13.87 -28.84
CA VAL A 488 -2.81 -14.42 -30.08
C VAL A 488 -1.44 -13.83 -30.29
N THR A 489 -0.46 -14.66 -30.62
CA THR A 489 0.89 -14.23 -30.97
C THR A 489 1.26 -14.79 -32.33
N ARG A 490 1.97 -13.99 -33.14
CA ARG A 490 2.54 -14.41 -34.42
C ARG A 490 4.05 -14.40 -34.29
N ASP A 491 4.69 -15.53 -34.58
CA ASP A 491 6.14 -15.66 -34.51
C ASP A 491 6.86 -14.65 -35.43
N PRO A 492 8.10 -14.28 -35.09
CA PRO A 492 8.98 -13.51 -35.98
C PRO A 492 9.09 -14.15 -37.36
N ALA A 493 9.24 -13.31 -38.39
CA ALA A 493 9.37 -13.78 -39.77
C ALA A 493 10.58 -14.73 -39.99
N SER A 494 11.57 -14.68 -39.10
CA SER A 494 12.75 -15.54 -39.10
C SER A 494 12.54 -16.93 -38.49
N SER A 495 11.39 -17.21 -37.84
CA SER A 495 11.11 -18.49 -37.20
C SER A 495 10.85 -19.61 -38.21
N SER A 496 11.28 -20.84 -37.89
CA SER A 496 11.09 -22.03 -38.72
C SER A 496 10.75 -23.28 -37.88
N PRO A 497 9.52 -23.83 -37.96
CA PRO A 497 8.36 -23.27 -38.66
C PRO A 497 7.83 -22.01 -37.95
N ARG A 498 7.38 -21.03 -38.73
CA ARG A 498 6.66 -19.85 -38.24
C ARG A 498 5.22 -20.23 -37.92
N LYS A 499 4.68 -19.79 -36.77
CA LYS A 499 3.31 -20.10 -36.34
C LYS A 499 2.54 -18.89 -35.84
N PHE A 500 1.21 -19.05 -35.82
CA PHE A 500 0.33 -18.36 -34.89
C PHE A 500 0.08 -19.26 -33.67
N HIS A 501 0.07 -18.66 -32.49
CA HIS A 501 -0.25 -19.31 -31.23
C HIS A 501 -1.47 -18.63 -30.61
N LEU A 502 -2.42 -19.41 -30.12
CA LEU A 502 -3.62 -18.96 -29.43
C LEU A 502 -3.56 -19.44 -27.98
N TYR A 503 -3.67 -18.49 -27.06
CA TYR A 503 -3.61 -18.70 -25.62
C TYR A 503 -4.98 -18.42 -25.00
N ILE A 504 -5.40 -19.30 -24.09
CA ILE A 504 -6.59 -19.13 -23.26
C ILE A 504 -6.14 -19.22 -21.79
N ASP A 505 -6.51 -18.22 -21.00
CA ASP A 505 -6.24 -18.16 -19.56
C ASP A 505 -4.75 -18.35 -19.19
N GLY A 506 -3.88 -17.74 -20.01
CA GLY A 506 -2.43 -17.72 -19.80
C GLY A 506 -1.68 -18.91 -20.42
N VAL A 507 -2.38 -19.93 -20.90
CA VAL A 507 -1.79 -21.18 -21.41
C VAL A 507 -2.01 -21.30 -22.93
N GLU A 508 -1.01 -21.80 -23.66
CA GLU A 508 -1.16 -22.07 -25.09
C GLU A 508 -2.18 -23.20 -25.29
N ASP A 509 -3.27 -22.90 -25.97
CA ASP A 509 -4.36 -23.84 -26.22
C ASP A 509 -4.29 -24.43 -27.64
N ALA A 510 -3.81 -23.66 -28.62
CA ALA A 510 -3.60 -24.14 -29.99
C ALA A 510 -2.47 -23.38 -30.71
N SER A 511 -1.89 -23.99 -31.76
CA SER A 511 -1.03 -23.30 -32.73
C SER A 511 -1.22 -23.83 -34.15
N VAL A 512 -0.99 -22.97 -35.16
CA VAL A 512 -1.11 -23.29 -36.59
C VAL A 512 0.05 -22.68 -37.38
N PRO A 513 0.58 -23.33 -38.44
CA PRO A 513 1.57 -22.72 -39.31
C PRO A 513 1.09 -21.38 -39.89
N ASP A 514 1.98 -20.40 -39.93
CA ASP A 514 1.74 -19.12 -40.61
C ASP A 514 2.32 -19.15 -42.03
N SER A 515 1.47 -18.88 -43.02
CA SER A 515 1.86 -18.75 -44.43
C SER A 515 2.67 -17.49 -44.75
N GLY A 516 2.85 -16.56 -43.80
CA GLY A 516 3.66 -15.36 -43.97
C GLY A 516 2.94 -14.22 -44.69
N ALA A 517 1.61 -14.24 -44.75
CA ALA A 517 0.82 -13.22 -45.42
C ALA A 517 1.06 -11.81 -44.84
N ASN A 518 1.03 -10.81 -45.74
CA ASN A 518 0.98 -9.40 -45.35
C ASN A 518 -0.45 -9.05 -44.91
N LEU A 519 -0.60 -8.50 -43.70
CA LEU A 519 -1.88 -8.18 -43.09
C LEU A 519 -2.23 -6.67 -43.14
N ASP A 520 -1.37 -5.85 -43.73
CA ASP A 520 -1.55 -4.39 -43.81
C ASP A 520 -2.77 -4.01 -44.61
N ASN A 521 -3.54 -3.08 -44.06
CA ASN A 521 -4.70 -2.53 -44.75
C ASN A 521 -5.07 -1.16 -44.21
N ALA A 522 -5.69 -0.35 -45.06
CA ALA A 522 -6.11 1.02 -44.74
C ALA A 522 -7.52 1.09 -44.10
N CYS A 523 -8.07 -0.03 -43.64
CA CYS A 523 -9.41 -0.06 -43.08
C CYS A 523 -9.38 0.21 -41.56
N PRO A 524 -10.44 0.82 -40.99
CA PRO A 524 -10.55 1.01 -39.55
C PRO A 524 -10.41 -0.30 -38.77
N LEU A 525 -9.91 -0.19 -37.53
CA LEU A 525 -10.04 -1.28 -36.56
C LEU A 525 -11.45 -1.20 -35.95
N GLU A 526 -12.15 -2.32 -35.93
CA GLU A 526 -13.52 -2.42 -35.44
C GLU A 526 -13.60 -3.37 -34.25
N LEU A 527 -14.34 -2.95 -33.23
CA LEU A 527 -14.58 -3.71 -32.01
C LEU A 527 -16.07 -4.02 -31.92
N GLY A 528 -16.39 -5.29 -31.68
CA GLY A 528 -17.77 -5.72 -31.47
C GLY A 528 -18.59 -5.93 -32.74
N LYS A 529 -18.02 -5.75 -33.95
CA LYS A 529 -18.76 -5.90 -35.20
C LYS A 529 -17.91 -6.36 -36.38
N TRP A 530 -18.64 -6.65 -37.47
CA TRP A 530 -18.13 -6.83 -38.82
C TRP A 530 -18.57 -5.69 -39.75
N PHE A 531 -17.67 -5.21 -40.60
CA PHE A 531 -17.95 -4.26 -41.66
C PHE A 531 -18.81 -4.91 -42.77
N ASN A 532 -20.15 -4.85 -42.63
CA ASN A 532 -21.20 -4.87 -43.68
C ASN A 532 -22.52 -5.59 -43.31
N GLU A 533 -22.98 -5.68 -42.07
CA GLU A 533 -24.02 -6.69 -41.84
C GLU A 533 -25.47 -6.24 -41.98
N ASN A 534 -26.05 -6.64 -43.11
CA ASN A 534 -27.38 -7.26 -43.16
C ASN A 534 -27.30 -8.80 -43.32
N TYR A 535 -26.11 -9.44 -43.31
CA TYR A 535 -25.95 -10.80 -43.89
C TYR A 535 -25.46 -11.92 -42.95
N TYR A 536 -24.85 -11.68 -41.77
CA TYR A 536 -24.26 -12.80 -40.97
C TYR A 536 -24.32 -12.76 -39.43
N ASP A 537 -24.95 -11.78 -38.77
CA ASP A 537 -25.10 -11.75 -37.30
C ASP A 537 -23.74 -11.82 -36.54
N GLY A 538 -22.65 -11.26 -37.08
CA GLY A 538 -21.31 -11.16 -36.50
C GLY A 538 -21.15 -10.10 -35.38
N ILE A 539 -22.25 -9.48 -34.91
CA ILE A 539 -22.21 -8.52 -33.80
C ILE A 539 -21.92 -9.26 -32.49
N TYR A 540 -20.90 -8.80 -31.78
CA TYR A 540 -20.54 -9.36 -30.48
C TYR A 540 -21.51 -8.92 -29.39
N SER A 541 -21.79 -9.85 -28.48
CA SER A 541 -22.51 -9.60 -27.24
C SER A 541 -21.65 -10.09 -26.09
N GLY A 542 -21.41 -9.25 -25.10
CA GLY A 542 -20.50 -9.53 -24.00
C GLY A 542 -19.64 -8.32 -23.67
N GLN A 543 -18.63 -8.55 -22.83
CA GLN A 543 -17.71 -7.51 -22.39
C GLN A 543 -16.32 -7.76 -22.98
N ILE A 544 -15.60 -6.67 -23.26
CA ILE A 544 -14.19 -6.64 -23.68
C ILE A 544 -13.46 -5.68 -22.75
N ASP A 545 -12.33 -6.13 -22.23
CA ASP A 545 -11.51 -5.36 -21.29
C ASP A 545 -10.02 -5.51 -21.62
N GLU A 546 -9.24 -4.48 -21.29
CA GLU A 546 -7.77 -4.45 -21.45
C GLU A 546 -7.30 -4.91 -22.84
N LEU A 547 -7.87 -4.37 -23.93
CA LEU A 547 -7.46 -4.74 -25.28
C LEU A 547 -6.09 -4.14 -25.61
N GLN A 548 -5.13 -5.01 -25.89
CA GLN A 548 -3.72 -4.68 -26.05
C GLN A 548 -3.20 -5.18 -27.40
N PHE A 549 -2.40 -4.35 -28.07
CA PHE A 549 -1.65 -4.72 -29.25
C PHE A 549 -0.15 -4.51 -29.02
N PHE A 550 0.64 -5.49 -29.44
CA PHE A 550 2.09 -5.47 -29.36
C PHE A 550 2.68 -5.63 -30.75
N ASN A 551 3.70 -4.85 -31.11
CA ASN A 551 4.47 -5.06 -32.34
C ASN A 551 5.62 -6.06 -32.14
N ARG A 552 5.39 -7.06 -31.28
CA ARG A 552 6.27 -8.21 -31.07
C ARG A 552 5.45 -9.48 -30.79
N ALA A 553 6.07 -10.63 -30.94
CA ALA A 553 5.54 -11.87 -30.37
C ALA A 553 5.73 -11.86 -28.84
N LEU A 554 4.63 -12.00 -28.09
CA LEU A 554 4.70 -12.27 -26.64
C LEU A 554 5.18 -13.71 -26.44
N ALA A 555 6.10 -13.90 -25.49
CA ALA A 555 6.45 -15.25 -25.04
C ALA A 555 5.33 -15.81 -24.16
N ALA A 556 5.22 -17.14 -24.06
CA ALA A 556 4.21 -17.78 -23.19
C ALA A 556 4.25 -17.27 -21.74
N VAL A 557 5.46 -16.96 -21.22
CA VAL A 557 5.62 -16.37 -19.89
C VAL A 557 5.05 -14.95 -19.78
N ASP A 558 5.14 -14.14 -20.83
CA ASP A 558 4.53 -12.79 -20.84
C ASP A 558 3.00 -12.90 -20.80
N VAL A 559 2.44 -13.81 -21.60
CA VAL A 559 0.98 -14.07 -21.65
C VAL A 559 0.49 -14.59 -20.29
N GLN A 560 1.22 -15.54 -19.70
CA GLN A 560 0.91 -16.06 -18.37
C GLN A 560 1.01 -14.97 -17.29
N ASN A 561 1.98 -14.06 -17.38
CA ASN A 561 2.12 -12.95 -16.44
C ASN A 561 0.95 -11.97 -16.56
N ILE A 562 0.53 -11.61 -17.77
CA ILE A 562 -0.66 -10.76 -17.99
C ILE A 562 -1.91 -11.42 -17.38
N TYR A 563 -2.12 -12.72 -17.65
CA TYR A 563 -3.24 -13.45 -17.06
C TYR A 563 -3.18 -13.47 -15.52
N ASN A 564 -2.00 -13.76 -14.95
CA ASN A 564 -1.80 -13.84 -13.50
C ASN A 564 -1.96 -12.47 -12.80
N ALA A 565 -1.70 -11.37 -13.49
CA ALA A 565 -1.99 -10.03 -12.98
C ALA A 565 -3.49 -9.86 -12.70
N GLY A 566 -4.36 -10.58 -13.43
CA GLY A 566 -5.79 -10.64 -13.16
C GLY A 566 -6.42 -9.26 -13.10
N SER A 567 -7.13 -8.97 -12.02
CA SER A 567 -7.78 -7.68 -11.80
C SER A 567 -6.81 -6.53 -11.46
N ALA A 568 -5.53 -6.82 -11.21
CA ALA A 568 -4.51 -5.79 -11.05
C ALA A 568 -4.04 -5.21 -12.39
N GLY A 569 -4.15 -5.98 -13.48
CA GLY A 569 -3.85 -5.51 -14.84
C GLY A 569 -2.41 -5.06 -15.06
N LEU A 570 -2.22 -4.26 -16.12
CA LEU A 570 -0.95 -3.60 -16.41
C LEU A 570 -0.83 -2.28 -15.64
N ALA A 571 0.40 -1.95 -15.21
CA ALA A 571 0.70 -0.71 -14.51
C ALA A 571 0.67 0.51 -15.46
N LEU A 572 0.05 1.59 -15.00
CA LEU A 572 0.03 2.88 -15.69
C LEU A 572 1.31 3.69 -15.42
N VAL A 573 1.68 4.52 -16.40
CA VAL A 573 2.77 5.48 -16.21
C VAL A 573 2.36 6.46 -15.09
N PRO A 574 3.23 6.73 -14.10
CA PRO A 574 2.94 7.69 -13.05
C PRO A 574 2.86 9.12 -13.59
N THR A 575 2.08 9.96 -12.93
CA THR A 575 2.08 11.41 -13.20
C THR A 575 2.45 12.18 -11.94
N VAL A 576 3.23 13.25 -12.09
CA VAL A 576 3.54 14.19 -11.00
C VAL A 576 2.73 15.47 -11.23
N THR A 577 1.73 15.69 -10.39
CA THR A 577 0.82 16.84 -10.48
C THR A 577 1.22 18.01 -9.58
N GLY A 578 2.14 17.80 -8.64
CA GLY A 578 2.65 18.88 -7.79
C GLY A 578 3.76 18.43 -6.86
N ILE A 579 4.52 19.43 -6.39
CA ILE A 579 5.56 19.24 -5.37
C ILE A 579 5.49 20.37 -4.34
N SER A 580 5.77 20.06 -3.07
CA SER A 580 5.76 21.06 -2.01
C SER A 580 6.77 20.71 -0.90
N PRO A 581 7.67 21.64 -0.52
CA PRO A 581 7.94 22.91 -1.20
C PRO A 581 8.58 22.68 -2.58
N ALA A 582 8.34 23.59 -3.53
CA ALA A 582 8.96 23.55 -4.87
C ALA A 582 10.41 24.09 -4.91
N ARG A 583 11.02 24.29 -3.73
CA ARG A 583 12.39 24.77 -3.57
C ARG A 583 13.02 24.20 -2.32
N GLY A 584 14.35 24.11 -2.29
CA GLY A 584 15.09 23.67 -1.12
C GLY A 584 16.58 23.96 -1.19
N LEU A 585 17.34 23.43 -0.23
CA LEU A 585 18.75 23.74 -0.07
C LEU A 585 19.59 23.07 -1.16
N ALA A 586 20.50 23.82 -1.79
CA ALA A 586 21.50 23.28 -2.72
C ALA A 586 22.41 22.23 -2.05
N THR A 587 22.61 22.29 -0.73
CA THR A 587 23.31 21.24 0.02
C THR A 587 22.53 19.93 0.16
N GLY A 588 21.26 19.90 -0.28
CA GLY A 588 20.34 18.78 -0.07
C GLY A 588 19.72 18.76 1.33
N GLY A 589 18.87 17.76 1.58
CA GLY A 589 18.24 17.51 2.87
C GLY A 589 16.82 18.09 3.04
N SER A 590 16.33 18.85 2.06
CA SER A 590 14.95 19.35 2.08
C SER A 590 13.95 18.22 1.85
N GLN A 591 12.99 18.04 2.76
CA GLN A 591 11.88 17.11 2.55
C GLN A 591 10.86 17.71 1.59
N VAL A 592 10.48 16.94 0.57
CA VAL A 592 9.53 17.34 -0.49
C VAL A 592 8.40 16.33 -0.54
N LEU A 593 7.16 16.82 -0.44
CA LEU A 593 5.95 16.07 -0.75
C LEU A 593 5.72 16.14 -2.27
N ILE A 594 5.60 14.98 -2.90
CA ILE A 594 5.30 14.80 -4.32
C ILE A 594 3.86 14.28 -4.41
N THR A 595 3.00 14.99 -5.14
CA THR A 595 1.61 14.60 -5.41
C THR A 595 1.44 14.17 -6.86
N GLY A 596 0.56 13.20 -7.10
CA GLY A 596 0.42 12.61 -8.43
C GLY A 596 -0.61 11.50 -8.53
N THR A 597 -0.49 10.67 -9.56
CA THR A 597 -1.27 9.44 -9.75
C THR A 597 -0.36 8.26 -10.09
N ASN A 598 -0.83 7.04 -9.78
CA ASN A 598 -0.11 5.79 -10.00
C ASN A 598 1.30 5.79 -9.37
N LEU A 599 1.44 6.45 -8.21
CA LEU A 599 2.70 6.58 -7.49
C LEU A 599 2.98 5.37 -6.58
N ALA A 600 2.00 4.48 -6.39
CA ALA A 600 2.23 3.26 -5.64
C ALA A 600 3.27 2.36 -6.33
N ASN A 601 3.97 1.58 -5.53
CA ASN A 601 5.07 0.72 -5.98
C ASN A 601 6.22 1.47 -6.68
N ALA A 602 6.38 2.78 -6.45
CA ALA A 602 7.52 3.52 -6.95
C ALA A 602 8.85 2.85 -6.52
N SER A 603 9.73 2.64 -7.50
CA SER A 603 11.06 2.06 -7.31
C SER A 603 12.15 3.13 -7.26
N THR A 604 11.88 4.32 -7.79
CA THR A 604 12.90 5.37 -7.93
C THR A 604 12.25 6.76 -7.97
N VAL A 605 12.84 7.72 -7.26
CA VAL A 605 12.58 9.15 -7.40
C VAL A 605 13.88 9.83 -7.77
N LYS A 606 13.85 10.71 -8.78
CA LYS A 606 15.03 11.49 -9.22
C LYS A 606 14.74 12.97 -9.16
N PHE A 607 15.75 13.75 -8.78
CA PHE A 607 15.81 15.21 -8.91
C PHE A 607 16.81 15.50 -10.04
N GLY A 608 16.32 15.81 -11.23
CA GLY A 608 17.10 15.85 -12.45
C GLY A 608 17.70 14.47 -12.75
N ALA A 609 19.02 14.41 -12.91
CA ALA A 609 19.72 13.13 -13.12
C ALA A 609 19.96 12.33 -11.82
N THR A 610 19.79 12.94 -10.65
CA THR A 610 20.23 12.39 -9.37
C THR A 610 19.11 11.59 -8.70
N THR A 611 19.35 10.30 -8.47
CA THR A 611 18.46 9.45 -7.66
C THR A 611 18.53 9.82 -6.18
N VAL A 612 17.38 9.94 -5.52
CA VAL A 612 17.33 10.19 -4.07
C VAL A 612 17.84 8.99 -3.27
N ALA A 613 18.45 9.22 -2.12
CA ALA A 613 18.93 8.14 -1.24
C ALA A 613 17.77 7.34 -0.61
N GLY A 614 16.61 7.96 -0.42
CA GLY A 614 15.41 7.32 0.11
C GLY A 614 14.16 8.18 -0.07
N PHE A 615 13.01 7.51 -0.15
CA PHE A 615 11.69 8.11 -0.18
C PHE A 615 10.68 7.15 0.47
N THR A 616 9.53 7.68 0.86
CA THR A 616 8.42 6.93 1.45
C THR A 616 7.20 7.08 0.57
N ILE A 617 6.60 5.97 0.17
CA ILE A 617 5.30 5.94 -0.51
C ILE A 617 4.22 6.07 0.57
N VAL A 618 3.48 7.17 0.54
CA VAL A 618 2.41 7.43 1.51
C VAL A 618 1.10 6.84 1.01
N SER A 619 0.80 7.03 -0.27
CA SER A 619 -0.37 6.49 -0.95
C SER A 619 -0.08 6.36 -2.45
N ASP A 620 -1.05 5.90 -3.23
CA ASP A 620 -0.96 5.91 -4.70
C ASP A 620 -0.92 7.33 -5.31
N THR A 621 -1.16 8.36 -4.49
CA THR A 621 -1.18 9.76 -4.92
C THR A 621 -0.12 10.63 -4.24
N GLN A 622 0.68 10.07 -3.32
CA GLN A 622 1.63 10.83 -2.51
C GLN A 622 2.92 10.06 -2.20
N ILE A 623 4.05 10.72 -2.41
CA ILE A 623 5.40 10.29 -1.99
C ILE A 623 6.06 11.41 -1.20
N THR A 624 6.78 11.09 -0.13
CA THR A 624 7.72 12.02 0.50
C THR A 624 9.15 11.62 0.18
N ALA A 625 9.95 12.55 -0.36
CA ALA A 625 11.34 12.32 -0.71
C ALA A 625 12.25 13.38 -0.08
N ILE A 626 13.53 13.05 0.10
CA ILE A 626 14.56 14.01 0.56
C ILE A 626 15.36 14.46 -0.66
N ALA A 627 15.35 15.76 -0.94
CA ALA A 627 16.08 16.35 -2.05
C ALA A 627 17.59 16.09 -1.88
N PRO A 628 18.27 15.55 -2.90
CA PRO A 628 19.72 15.39 -2.88
C PRO A 628 20.40 16.76 -3.02
N ALA A 629 21.72 16.83 -2.82
CA ALA A 629 22.47 18.04 -3.13
C ALA A 629 22.36 18.39 -4.62
N GLY A 630 22.32 19.67 -4.93
CA GLY A 630 22.22 20.23 -6.28
C GLY A 630 22.96 21.55 -6.39
N THR A 631 22.88 22.17 -7.56
CA THR A 631 23.55 23.45 -7.83
C THR A 631 22.62 24.60 -7.48
N VAL A 632 23.12 25.63 -6.79
CA VAL A 632 22.29 26.80 -6.46
C VAL A 632 21.72 27.43 -7.74
N THR A 633 20.47 27.91 -7.65
CA THR A 633 19.62 28.47 -8.71
C THR A 633 19.26 27.51 -9.85
N SER A 634 19.77 26.28 -9.85
CA SER A 634 19.35 25.27 -10.81
C SER A 634 17.90 24.82 -10.56
N ILE A 635 17.18 24.64 -11.66
CA ILE A 635 15.84 24.07 -11.68
C ILE A 635 15.95 22.67 -12.27
N VAL A 636 15.45 21.67 -11.54
CA VAL A 636 15.46 20.27 -11.97
C VAL A 636 14.05 19.70 -11.99
N ASP A 637 13.81 18.71 -12.85
CA ASP A 637 12.57 17.93 -12.83
C ASP A 637 12.61 16.83 -11.79
N ILE A 638 11.53 16.68 -11.04
CA ILE A 638 11.30 15.51 -10.20
C ILE A 638 10.56 14.45 -11.02
N CYS A 639 11.19 13.30 -11.24
CA CYS A 639 10.59 12.16 -11.93
C CYS A 639 10.45 10.97 -10.99
N VAL A 640 9.29 10.30 -11.04
CA VAL A 640 8.99 9.08 -10.29
C VAL A 640 8.93 7.91 -11.26
N THR A 641 9.56 6.79 -10.91
CA THR A 641 9.50 5.53 -11.69
C THR A 641 8.73 4.48 -10.90
N THR A 642 7.72 3.90 -11.52
CA THR A 642 6.93 2.75 -11.03
C THR A 642 6.98 1.63 -12.07
N PRO A 643 6.38 0.44 -11.82
CA PRO A 643 6.31 -0.61 -12.82
C PRO A 643 5.70 -0.16 -14.16
N GLY A 644 4.84 0.86 -14.17
CA GLY A 644 4.23 1.37 -15.40
C GLY A 644 5.13 2.28 -16.24
N GLY A 645 6.26 2.74 -15.69
CA GLY A 645 7.24 3.59 -16.35
C GLY A 645 7.70 4.77 -15.49
N THR A 646 8.39 5.73 -16.11
CA THR A 646 8.82 6.97 -15.47
C THR A 646 7.88 8.11 -15.83
N SER A 647 7.52 8.93 -14.86
CA SER A 647 6.66 10.10 -15.06
C SER A 647 7.33 11.10 -16.00
N VAL A 648 6.51 11.73 -16.85
CA VAL A 648 6.99 12.78 -17.75
C VAL A 648 7.29 14.05 -16.95
N ALA A 649 8.37 14.75 -17.32
CA ALA A 649 8.70 16.06 -16.79
C ALA A 649 7.60 17.08 -17.13
N SER A 650 7.23 17.91 -16.17
CA SER A 650 6.17 18.91 -16.32
C SER A 650 6.53 20.18 -15.54
N SER A 651 5.74 21.25 -15.71
CA SER A 651 5.90 22.45 -14.89
C SER A 651 5.65 22.18 -13.40
N SER A 652 4.75 21.24 -13.08
CA SER A 652 4.43 20.84 -11.70
C SER A 652 5.50 19.99 -11.01
N SER A 653 6.51 19.51 -11.75
CA SER A 653 7.63 18.74 -11.21
C SER A 653 8.92 19.56 -11.02
N LYS A 654 8.90 20.87 -11.24
CA LYS A 654 10.10 21.72 -11.20
C LYS A 654 10.50 22.07 -9.78
N PHE A 655 11.67 21.60 -9.34
CA PHE A 655 12.26 21.91 -8.05
C PHE A 655 13.47 22.84 -8.20
N THR A 656 13.49 23.93 -7.44
CA THR A 656 14.58 24.92 -7.47
C THR A 656 15.51 24.77 -6.28
N TYR A 657 16.79 24.58 -6.56
CA TYR A 657 17.83 24.63 -5.55
C TYR A 657 18.17 26.07 -5.19
N THR A 658 18.19 26.38 -3.89
CA THR A 658 18.43 27.72 -3.36
C THR A 658 19.64 27.72 -2.42
N GLY A 659 20.30 28.88 -2.31
CA GLY A 659 21.36 29.13 -1.35
C GLY A 659 20.89 29.85 -0.08
N LEU A 660 19.58 30.02 0.11
CA LEU A 660 19.01 30.66 1.30
C LEU A 660 19.08 29.67 2.47
N VAL A 661 19.88 30.00 3.48
CA VAL A 661 20.17 29.14 4.62
C VAL A 661 19.18 29.37 5.74
N SER A 662 18.87 30.64 6.03
CA SER A 662 17.96 31.04 7.12
C SER A 662 17.23 32.31 6.78
N TRP A 663 15.99 32.43 7.27
CA TRP A 663 15.13 33.59 7.08
C TRP A 663 14.27 33.85 8.31
N TRP A 664 14.59 34.90 9.07
CA TRP A 664 13.82 35.36 10.22
C TRP A 664 13.00 36.59 9.85
N LYS A 665 11.68 36.39 9.73
CA LYS A 665 10.76 37.41 9.24
C LYS A 665 10.33 38.45 10.28
N GLY A 666 10.37 38.13 11.58
CA GLY A 666 9.85 39.05 12.60
C GLY A 666 8.33 39.03 12.77
N GLU A 667 7.66 37.98 12.29
CA GLU A 667 6.20 37.83 12.29
C GLU A 667 5.66 37.29 13.62
N GLY A 668 5.84 38.05 14.71
CA GLY A 668 5.40 37.67 16.05
C GLY A 668 6.25 36.60 16.73
N ASN A 669 7.29 36.10 16.06
CA ASN A 669 8.24 35.11 16.58
C ASN A 669 9.61 35.23 15.88
N ALA A 670 10.60 34.49 16.40
CA ALA A 670 11.93 34.35 15.80
C ALA A 670 12.18 32.96 15.19
N LEU A 671 11.15 32.31 14.66
CA LEU A 671 11.32 31.05 13.93
C LEU A 671 11.96 31.30 12.56
N ASP A 672 12.81 30.37 12.15
CA ASP A 672 13.44 30.38 10.82
C ASP A 672 12.50 29.72 9.81
N ALA A 673 12.11 30.47 8.78
CA ALA A 673 11.18 30.01 7.75
C ALA A 673 11.77 28.99 6.75
N VAL A 674 13.09 28.76 6.78
CA VAL A 674 13.79 27.91 5.79
C VAL A 674 14.70 26.88 6.45
N GLY A 675 15.64 27.32 7.28
CA GLY A 675 16.76 26.50 7.75
C GLY A 675 16.50 25.68 9.02
N GLY A 676 15.39 25.96 9.70
CA GLY A 676 15.06 25.44 11.03
C GLY A 676 15.93 26.00 12.15
N LEU A 677 16.71 27.07 11.89
CA LEU A 677 17.61 27.70 12.85
C LEU A 677 16.85 28.74 13.70
N ASN A 678 15.91 28.25 14.50
CA ASN A 678 15.04 29.12 15.29
C ASN A 678 15.82 29.96 16.31
N GLY A 679 15.53 31.25 16.34
CA GLY A 679 16.03 32.18 17.34
C GLY A 679 15.17 32.20 18.60
N THR A 680 15.79 32.57 19.71
CA THR A 680 15.13 32.87 20.98
C THR A 680 15.10 34.38 21.18
N VAL A 681 13.91 34.90 21.45
CA VAL A 681 13.63 36.33 21.66
C VAL A 681 13.93 36.71 23.10
N GLY A 682 14.63 37.84 23.32
CA GLY A 682 14.92 38.43 24.63
C GLY A 682 13.70 39.10 25.28
N LEU A 683 13.90 39.84 26.38
CA LEU A 683 12.80 40.34 27.22
C LEU A 683 12.07 41.58 26.68
N TYR A 684 12.70 42.38 25.80
CA TYR A 684 12.15 43.68 25.35
C TYR A 684 12.17 43.99 23.83
N PRO A 685 12.28 43.04 22.89
CA PRO A 685 11.82 43.31 21.53
C PRO A 685 10.30 43.14 21.46
N TYR A 686 9.63 44.10 20.81
CA TYR A 686 8.19 44.04 20.51
C TYR A 686 8.00 43.78 19.02
N TYR A 687 6.77 43.47 18.61
CA TYR A 687 6.43 43.38 17.20
C TYR A 687 5.63 44.62 16.80
N THR A 688 6.09 45.30 15.75
CA THR A 688 5.44 46.48 15.17
C THR A 688 5.18 46.24 13.69
N PRO A 689 4.34 47.03 13.01
CA PRO A 689 4.26 46.99 11.55
C PRO A 689 5.66 47.08 10.93
N GLY A 690 6.02 46.09 10.12
CA GLY A 690 7.30 45.96 9.46
C GLY A 690 7.35 46.67 8.11
N LYS A 691 8.46 46.47 7.39
CA LYS A 691 8.49 46.72 5.95
C LYS A 691 7.57 45.72 5.25
N ILE A 692 7.54 44.50 5.77
CA ILE A 692 6.69 43.39 5.38
C ILE A 692 6.01 42.90 6.67
N GLY A 693 4.68 42.79 6.68
CA GLY A 693 3.94 42.29 7.84
C GLY A 693 4.33 42.94 9.17
N GLN A 694 4.94 42.17 10.08
CA GLN A 694 5.51 42.64 11.35
C GLN A 694 7.04 42.56 11.37
N ALA A 695 7.67 43.48 12.09
CA ALA A 695 9.11 43.53 12.32
C ALA A 695 9.45 43.40 13.81
N PHE A 696 10.68 42.97 14.10
CA PHE A 696 11.26 43.11 15.43
C PHE A 696 11.51 44.59 15.73
N PHE A 697 10.95 45.11 16.81
CA PHE A 697 11.18 46.46 17.29
C PHE A 697 11.99 46.45 18.58
N PHE A 698 13.17 47.06 18.54
CA PHE A 698 14.10 47.17 19.65
C PHE A 698 14.03 48.57 20.26
N THR A 699 13.96 48.64 21.59
CA THR A 699 13.73 49.89 22.33
C THR A 699 14.99 50.63 22.75
N GLY A 700 16.18 50.10 22.45
CA GLY A 700 17.43 50.56 23.04
C GLY A 700 17.72 49.92 24.41
N ASN A 701 17.03 48.83 24.77
CA ASN A 701 17.27 48.07 26.01
C ASN A 701 18.31 46.95 25.77
N PRO A 702 19.36 46.80 26.61
CA PRO A 702 20.42 45.80 26.41
C PRO A 702 19.95 44.33 26.50
N THR A 703 18.72 44.10 26.94
CA THR A 703 18.10 42.76 26.99
C THR A 703 17.08 42.53 25.87
N GLY A 704 16.91 43.50 24.95
CA GLY A 704 16.15 43.36 23.71
C GLY A 704 17.02 42.85 22.58
N TYR A 705 16.98 41.55 22.30
CA TYR A 705 17.77 40.91 21.23
C TYR A 705 17.09 39.63 20.74
N VAL A 706 17.57 39.06 19.64
CA VAL A 706 17.29 37.67 19.26
C VAL A 706 18.60 36.90 19.21
N THR A 707 18.65 35.71 19.81
CA THR A 707 19.83 34.84 19.76
C THR A 707 19.49 33.54 19.05
N VAL A 708 20.27 33.20 18.04
CA VAL A 708 20.15 31.96 17.28
C VAL A 708 21.30 31.05 17.72
N PRO A 709 21.00 29.82 18.18
CA PRO A 709 22.02 28.86 18.54
C PRO A 709 23.02 28.63 17.40
N ASP A 710 24.27 28.37 17.77
CA ASP A 710 25.28 28.05 16.77
C ASP A 710 24.92 26.77 15.99
N ASN A 711 25.21 26.80 14.68
CA ASN A 711 24.98 25.70 13.77
C ASN A 711 26.01 25.74 12.65
N GLN A 712 26.46 24.57 12.17
CA GLN A 712 27.41 24.48 11.06
C GLN A 712 26.92 25.21 9.79
N LYS A 713 25.60 25.28 9.55
CA LYS A 713 25.02 26.04 8.44
C LYS A 713 25.31 27.55 8.48
N LEU A 714 25.62 28.11 9.66
CA LEU A 714 25.93 29.53 9.88
C LEU A 714 27.44 29.79 9.97
N ARG A 715 28.26 28.77 9.74
CA ARG A 715 29.73 28.81 9.85
C ARG A 715 30.34 28.85 8.46
N PHE A 716 30.49 30.07 7.93
CA PHE A 716 30.93 30.28 6.54
C PHE A 716 32.45 30.23 6.36
N GLY A 717 33.25 30.30 7.42
CA GLY A 717 34.71 30.19 7.34
C GLY A 717 35.36 31.12 6.31
N VAL A 718 36.08 30.54 5.36
CA VAL A 718 36.68 31.25 4.24
C VAL A 718 35.75 31.32 3.03
N ASP A 719 34.59 30.70 3.08
CA ASP A 719 33.65 30.59 1.96
C ASP A 719 32.87 31.88 1.74
N GLU A 720 32.23 31.94 0.59
CA GLU A 720 31.24 32.93 0.20
C GLU A 720 29.99 32.89 1.07
N PHE A 721 29.34 34.04 1.24
CA PHE A 721 28.03 34.15 1.87
C PHE A 721 27.40 35.48 1.51
N SER A 722 26.10 35.62 1.77
CA SER A 722 25.42 36.90 1.74
C SER A 722 24.50 37.07 2.92
N LEU A 723 24.33 38.31 3.34
CA LEU A 723 23.40 38.73 4.37
C LEU A 723 22.52 39.82 3.77
N ALA A 724 21.21 39.77 3.99
CA ALA A 724 20.28 40.82 3.60
C ALA A 724 19.27 41.08 4.73
N VAL A 725 18.93 42.34 4.96
CA VAL A 725 18.05 42.75 6.06
C VAL A 725 17.40 44.10 5.78
N TRP A 726 16.16 44.28 6.21
CA TRP A 726 15.51 45.59 6.27
C TRP A 726 15.73 46.21 7.66
N VAL A 727 16.17 47.46 7.69
CA VAL A 727 16.45 48.20 8.93
C VAL A 727 15.76 49.56 8.87
N LYS A 728 15.11 49.95 9.97
CA LYS A 728 14.57 51.29 10.19
C LYS A 728 15.03 51.82 11.53
N THR A 729 15.83 52.88 11.54
CA THR A 729 16.35 53.47 12.77
C THR A 729 16.65 54.95 12.59
N SER A 730 16.60 55.70 13.70
CA SER A 730 17.09 57.08 13.79
C SER A 730 18.40 57.17 14.59
N ASP A 731 18.98 56.03 14.99
CA ASP A 731 20.16 56.01 15.85
C ASP A 731 21.42 56.34 15.05
N VAL A 732 21.96 57.52 15.31
CA VAL A 732 23.22 58.02 14.72
C VAL A 732 24.44 57.81 15.64
N GLY A 733 24.32 56.91 16.62
CA GLY A 733 25.36 56.59 17.60
C GLY A 733 26.65 56.06 16.98
N THR A 734 27.71 55.95 17.80
CA THR A 734 29.03 55.50 17.33
C THR A 734 29.05 54.03 16.92
N TRP A 735 28.12 53.20 17.38
CA TRP A 735 27.86 51.87 16.85
C TRP A 735 26.51 51.31 17.29
N THR A 736 25.76 50.73 16.36
CA THR A 736 24.49 50.04 16.63
C THR A 736 24.48 48.70 15.92
N ARG A 737 24.35 47.59 16.65
CA ARG A 737 24.42 46.24 16.07
C ARG A 737 23.09 45.85 15.43
N VAL A 738 23.13 45.35 14.20
CA VAL A 738 21.97 44.76 13.51
C VAL A 738 22.09 43.25 13.57
N ILE A 739 23.18 42.68 13.05
CA ILE A 739 23.48 41.24 13.08
C ILE A 739 24.94 41.02 13.42
N THR A 740 25.21 40.05 14.30
CA THR A 740 26.57 39.73 14.76
C THR A 740 26.72 38.22 14.88
N LYS A 741 27.83 37.67 14.38
CA LYS A 741 28.23 36.28 14.64
C LYS A 741 29.62 36.26 15.23
N ARG A 742 29.74 35.76 16.47
CA ARG A 742 31.00 35.80 17.22
C ARG A 742 31.09 34.74 18.31
N PRO A 743 32.31 34.33 18.72
CA PRO A 743 32.54 33.43 19.85
C PRO A 743 32.36 34.10 21.22
N ALA A 744 32.21 33.29 22.29
CA ALA A 744 31.85 33.74 23.64
C ALA A 744 32.94 34.55 24.39
N SER A 745 34.23 34.36 24.12
CA SER A 745 35.31 35.22 24.65
C SER A 745 36.63 35.10 23.87
N GLY A 746 37.39 36.21 23.78
CA GLY A 746 38.82 36.22 23.43
C GLY A 746 39.25 35.90 21.99
N ALA A 747 38.37 35.81 21.00
CA ALA A 747 38.71 35.24 19.69
C ALA A 747 38.71 36.21 18.48
N THR A 748 39.45 35.77 17.45
CA THR A 748 39.91 36.50 16.26
C THR A 748 39.08 36.25 14.97
N ALA A 749 37.88 35.67 15.07
CA ALA A 749 37.00 35.37 13.93
C ALA A 749 35.53 35.67 14.25
N TRP A 750 35.00 36.76 13.67
CA TRP A 750 33.66 37.31 13.84
C TRP A 750 33.34 38.26 12.68
N TYR A 751 32.06 38.45 12.42
CA TYR A 751 31.55 39.50 11.55
C TYR A 751 30.35 40.20 12.19
N SER A 752 30.12 41.46 11.81
CA SER A 752 28.99 42.23 12.30
C SER A 752 28.53 43.25 11.28
N LEU A 753 27.22 43.30 11.04
CA LEU A 753 26.52 44.34 10.32
C LEU A 753 25.84 45.27 11.34
N GLY A 754 25.93 46.58 11.10
CA GLY A 754 25.33 47.58 11.97
C GLY A 754 25.15 48.93 11.30
N VAL A 755 24.86 49.92 12.12
CA VAL A 755 24.75 51.33 11.74
C VAL A 755 25.69 52.15 12.64
N SER A 756 26.46 53.08 12.08
CA SER A 756 27.35 53.99 12.81
C SER A 756 27.37 55.35 12.13
N GLY A 757 27.16 56.43 12.90
CA GLY A 757 27.25 57.80 12.36
C GLY A 757 26.34 58.05 11.14
N ASN A 758 25.13 57.49 11.16
CA ASN A 758 24.14 57.51 10.05
C ASN A 758 24.49 56.64 8.83
N LYS A 759 25.52 55.79 8.88
CA LYS A 759 25.93 54.92 7.76
C LYS A 759 25.74 53.45 8.11
N ALA A 760 25.41 52.64 7.10
CA ALA A 760 25.48 51.19 7.21
C ALA A 760 26.95 50.78 7.27
N ILE A 761 27.28 49.83 8.12
CA ILE A 761 28.67 49.45 8.34
C ILE A 761 28.80 47.95 8.58
N PHE A 762 29.74 47.32 7.87
CA PHE A 762 30.06 45.91 8.00
C PHE A 762 31.52 45.71 8.44
N GLU A 763 31.71 44.94 9.50
CA GLU A 763 33.02 44.70 10.11
C GLU A 763 33.33 43.20 10.21
N ILE A 764 34.63 42.91 10.16
CA ILE A 764 35.21 41.59 10.41
C ILE A 764 36.43 41.74 11.33
N THR A 765 36.88 40.66 11.96
CA THR A 765 37.89 40.71 13.05
C THR A 765 39.26 41.30 12.71
N ALA A 766 39.63 41.41 11.44
CA ALA A 766 40.95 41.93 11.03
C ALA A 766 40.89 42.75 9.73
N GLY A 767 39.77 43.46 9.49
CA GLY A 767 39.56 44.27 8.28
C GLY A 767 39.17 45.71 8.60
N THR A 768 39.42 46.62 7.65
CA THR A 768 38.83 47.97 7.69
C THR A 768 37.31 47.85 7.59
N PRO A 769 36.52 48.56 8.40
CA PRO A 769 35.07 48.54 8.27
C PRO A 769 34.63 48.99 6.87
N LEU A 770 33.70 48.25 6.28
CA LEU A 770 33.06 48.59 5.02
C LEU A 770 31.86 49.51 5.34
N THR A 771 32.02 50.81 5.12
CA THR A 771 31.06 51.85 5.52
C THR A 771 30.37 52.46 4.31
N SER A 772 29.04 52.55 4.34
CA SER A 772 28.27 53.10 3.23
C SER A 772 28.53 54.59 2.98
N ALA A 773 28.43 55.00 1.72
CA ALA A 773 28.39 56.39 1.31
C ALA A 773 26.99 57.00 1.53
N LEU A 774 25.92 56.21 1.39
CA LEU A 774 24.53 56.65 1.63
C LEU A 774 24.15 56.64 3.12
N PRO A 775 23.37 57.65 3.58
CA PRO A 775 22.81 57.64 4.93
C PRO A 775 21.68 56.60 5.06
N VAL A 776 21.52 55.99 6.24
CA VAL A 776 20.51 54.94 6.51
C VAL A 776 19.78 55.07 7.85
N ALA A 777 20.16 56.03 8.70
CA ALA A 777 19.59 56.26 10.03
C ALA A 777 18.71 57.52 10.06
N ASP A 778 17.75 57.60 9.14
CA ASP A 778 16.83 58.73 8.94
C ASP A 778 15.37 58.40 9.33
N ASP A 779 15.17 57.29 10.04
CA ASP A 779 13.85 56.71 10.37
C ASP A 779 13.03 56.29 9.14
N ALA A 780 13.66 56.01 7.99
CA ALA A 780 13.07 55.29 6.87
C ALA A 780 13.51 53.82 6.83
N TRP A 781 12.76 52.98 6.11
CA TRP A 781 13.17 51.59 5.86
C TRP A 781 14.22 51.55 4.77
N HIS A 782 15.41 51.05 5.12
CA HIS A 782 16.48 50.76 4.18
C HIS A 782 16.76 49.27 4.10
N HIS A 783 17.02 48.77 2.89
CA HIS A 783 17.51 47.42 2.70
C HIS A 783 19.04 47.45 2.69
N ILE A 784 19.65 46.64 3.53
CA ILE A 784 21.09 46.57 3.66
C ILE A 784 21.51 45.13 3.39
N ALA A 785 22.38 44.93 2.40
CA ALA A 785 22.91 43.62 2.07
C ALA A 785 24.44 43.62 1.97
N VAL A 786 25.06 42.54 2.41
CA VAL A 786 26.50 42.29 2.29
C VAL A 786 26.69 40.99 1.54
N THR A 787 27.53 40.99 0.50
CA THR A 787 27.92 39.78 -0.24
C THR A 787 29.41 39.59 -0.17
N ARG A 788 29.86 38.34 -0.02
CA ARG A 788 31.27 37.94 -0.09
C ARG A 788 31.50 36.99 -1.25
N ASP A 789 32.45 37.31 -2.11
CA ASP A 789 32.77 36.53 -3.32
C ASP A 789 33.27 35.10 -3.03
N PRO A 790 33.12 34.18 -4.02
CA PRO A 790 33.69 32.83 -3.99
C PRO A 790 35.19 32.82 -3.76
N VAL A 791 35.66 31.76 -3.10
CA VAL A 791 37.09 31.42 -3.04
C VAL A 791 37.59 31.17 -4.46
N GLY A 792 38.70 31.82 -4.84
CA GLY A 792 39.30 31.70 -6.18
C GLY A 792 38.87 32.78 -7.19
N SER A 793 37.98 33.70 -6.81
CA SER A 793 37.62 34.85 -7.64
C SER A 793 38.82 35.79 -7.86
N LEU A 794 39.02 36.24 -9.10
CA LEU A 794 39.98 37.31 -9.42
C LEU A 794 39.49 38.61 -8.76
N HIS A 795 40.27 39.15 -7.82
CA HIS A 795 39.88 40.28 -6.97
C HIS A 795 38.63 40.00 -6.13
N ARG A 796 38.71 38.98 -5.27
CA ARG A 796 37.68 38.63 -4.29
C ARG A 796 37.31 39.84 -3.42
N LYS A 797 36.01 40.13 -3.28
CA LYS A 797 35.51 41.30 -2.53
C LYS A 797 34.42 40.99 -1.52
N PHE A 798 34.32 41.86 -0.53
CA PHE A 798 33.08 42.19 0.16
C PHE A 798 32.40 43.37 -0.55
N ARG A 799 31.08 43.30 -0.69
CA ARG A 799 30.26 44.39 -1.24
C ARG A 799 29.12 44.68 -0.30
N LEU A 800 28.89 45.96 -0.03
CA LEU A 800 27.76 46.47 0.74
C LEU A 800 26.81 47.16 -0.23
N TYR A 801 25.56 46.76 -0.15
CA TYR A 801 24.45 47.31 -0.93
C TYR A 801 23.52 48.07 0.01
N VAL A 802 23.03 49.20 -0.46
CA VAL A 802 21.97 49.98 0.19
C VAL A 802 20.84 50.14 -0.82
N ASP A 803 19.63 49.77 -0.42
CA ASP A 803 18.41 49.85 -1.22
C ASP A 803 18.52 49.18 -2.60
N GLY A 804 19.11 47.97 -2.62
CA GLY A 804 19.28 47.16 -3.83
C GLY A 804 20.44 47.56 -4.74
N VAL A 805 21.16 48.64 -4.43
CA VAL A 805 22.27 49.16 -5.25
C VAL A 805 23.61 48.97 -4.54
N GLU A 806 24.64 48.55 -5.27
CA GLU A 806 26.00 48.43 -4.74
C GLU A 806 26.52 49.82 -4.36
N ASP A 807 26.83 50.01 -3.09
CA ASP A 807 27.22 51.32 -2.55
C ASP A 807 28.73 51.39 -2.32
N VAL A 808 29.33 50.36 -1.71
CA VAL A 808 30.78 50.32 -1.43
C VAL A 808 31.33 48.89 -1.47
N THR A 809 32.60 48.75 -1.83
CA THR A 809 33.30 47.46 -1.86
C THR A 809 34.66 47.51 -1.18
N MET A 810 35.14 46.36 -0.71
CA MET A 810 36.48 46.18 -0.14
C MET A 810 37.05 44.84 -0.60
N ASP A 811 38.36 44.80 -0.87
CA ASP A 811 39.05 43.55 -1.19
C ASP A 811 39.05 42.60 0.02
N ASP A 812 38.69 41.34 -0.21
CA ASP A 812 38.73 40.28 0.78
C ASP A 812 40.07 39.53 0.69
N THR A 813 40.87 39.64 1.74
CA THR A 813 42.17 38.95 1.87
C THR A 813 42.04 37.46 2.21
N GLY A 814 40.83 36.91 2.23
CA GLY A 814 40.56 35.51 2.54
C GLY A 814 40.47 35.23 4.03
N VAL A 815 39.98 36.19 4.82
CA VAL A 815 39.87 36.06 6.29
C VAL A 815 38.97 34.87 6.64
N ASN A 816 39.40 34.03 7.58
CA ASN A 816 38.57 32.95 8.11
C ASN A 816 37.61 33.50 9.17
N LEU A 817 36.31 33.47 8.89
CA LEU A 817 35.25 33.95 9.77
C LEU A 817 34.58 32.82 10.58
N ASP A 818 35.11 31.60 10.53
CA ASP A 818 34.53 30.45 11.22
C ASP A 818 34.57 30.64 12.74
N ASN A 819 33.43 30.44 13.37
CA ASN A 819 33.29 30.53 14.82
C ASN A 819 32.07 29.75 15.31
N ASN A 820 32.15 29.22 16.52
CA ASN A 820 31.15 28.37 17.15
C ASN A 820 30.21 29.11 18.13
N GLY A 821 30.21 30.44 18.12
CA GLY A 821 29.30 31.21 18.97
C GLY A 821 27.94 31.48 18.31
N PRO A 822 26.94 31.98 19.05
CA PRO A 822 25.61 32.22 18.50
C PRO A 822 25.61 33.32 17.44
N LEU A 823 24.60 33.32 16.58
CA LEU A 823 24.24 34.50 15.79
C LEU A 823 23.30 35.37 16.63
N GLU A 824 23.61 36.65 16.74
CA GLU A 824 22.87 37.61 17.57
C GLU A 824 22.29 38.71 16.67
N ILE A 825 20.99 38.98 16.80
CA ILE A 825 20.31 40.11 16.16
C ILE A 825 20.09 41.19 17.23
N ALA A 826 20.42 42.43 16.89
CA ALA A 826 20.36 43.62 17.75
C ALA A 826 21.23 43.59 19.01
N LYS A 827 22.32 42.80 19.04
CA LYS A 827 23.16 42.64 20.24
C LYS A 827 24.66 42.47 19.97
N TRP A 828 25.44 42.90 20.96
CA TRP A 828 26.81 42.48 21.22
C TRP A 828 26.88 41.70 22.55
N ALA A 829 27.37 40.45 22.57
CA ALA A 829 27.42 39.54 23.74
C ALA A 829 27.82 40.05 25.17
N ILE A 830 28.28 41.29 25.41
CA ILE A 830 28.30 41.90 26.75
C ILE A 830 28.01 43.39 26.61
N GLU A 831 26.85 43.85 27.06
CA GLU A 831 26.56 45.28 27.14
C GLU A 831 26.39 45.70 28.59
N THR A 832 27.27 46.61 29.01
CA THR A 832 26.97 47.55 30.09
C THR A 832 25.93 48.56 29.60
N PRO A 833 25.09 49.12 30.48
CA PRO A 833 24.20 50.22 30.14
C PRO A 833 24.98 51.35 29.42
N GLY A 834 24.56 51.72 28.21
CA GLY A 834 25.24 52.69 27.33
C GLY A 834 26.05 52.11 26.16
N GLY A 835 25.95 50.79 25.89
CA GLY A 835 26.57 50.11 24.75
C GLY A 835 25.85 50.27 23.39
N ALA A 836 26.31 49.52 22.39
CA ALA A 836 25.93 49.58 20.98
C ALA A 836 24.54 48.96 20.65
N ILE A 837 23.52 49.35 21.43
CA ILE A 837 22.17 48.78 21.42
C ILE A 837 21.33 49.44 20.32
N LEU A 838 20.60 48.64 19.55
CA LEU A 838 19.65 49.15 18.56
C LEU A 838 18.37 49.70 19.20
N ARG A 839 18.03 50.93 18.81
CA ARG A 839 16.67 51.46 18.86
C ARG A 839 16.15 51.60 17.43
N GLY A 840 15.16 50.80 17.08
CA GLY A 840 14.65 50.73 15.72
C GLY A 840 14.05 49.37 15.38
N SER A 841 13.62 49.22 14.14
CA SER A 841 13.01 47.99 13.64
C SER A 841 13.96 47.24 12.72
N ILE A 842 13.98 45.91 12.85
CA ILE A 842 14.64 44.97 11.92
C ILE A 842 13.57 44.05 11.36
N ASP A 843 13.61 43.84 10.06
CA ASP A 843 12.67 43.01 9.33
C ASP A 843 13.41 42.12 8.31
N GLU A 844 12.85 40.94 8.02
CA GLU A 844 13.29 40.07 6.91
C GLU A 844 14.79 39.74 6.90
N VAL A 845 15.33 39.24 8.01
CA VAL A 845 16.75 38.86 8.08
C VAL A 845 17.00 37.58 7.30
N GLN A 846 17.83 37.64 6.25
CA GLN A 846 18.12 36.52 5.36
C GLN A 846 19.62 36.26 5.25
N LEU A 847 20.02 35.00 5.39
CA LEU A 847 21.40 34.56 5.21
C LEU A 847 21.49 33.54 4.08
N PHE A 848 22.49 33.72 3.23
CA PHE A 848 22.77 32.85 2.09
C PHE A 848 24.17 32.27 2.22
N ASN A 849 24.35 30.98 1.92
CA ASN A 849 25.67 30.33 1.87
C ASN A 849 26.37 30.50 0.51
N ARG A 850 26.10 31.62 -0.15
CA ARG A 850 26.70 32.01 -1.42
C ARG A 850 26.72 33.52 -1.58
N ALA A 851 27.50 34.00 -2.54
CA ALA A 851 27.38 35.38 -3.00
C ALA A 851 26.05 35.55 -3.78
N LEU A 852 25.26 36.55 -3.42
CA LEU A 852 24.20 37.07 -4.28
C LEU A 852 24.83 37.98 -5.33
N THR A 853 24.31 37.93 -6.55
CA THR A 853 24.64 38.90 -7.60
C THR A 853 23.95 40.24 -7.32
N ALA A 854 24.44 41.33 -7.92
CA ALA A 854 23.78 42.64 -7.80
C ALA A 854 22.30 42.60 -8.23
N THR A 855 21.97 41.83 -9.26
CA THR A 855 20.58 41.60 -9.69
C THR A 855 19.76 40.92 -8.62
N GLU A 856 20.28 39.85 -8.00
CA GLU A 856 19.56 39.14 -6.94
C GLU A 856 19.40 39.98 -5.67
N VAL A 857 20.36 40.86 -5.36
CA VAL A 857 20.22 41.83 -4.26
C VAL A 857 19.14 42.86 -4.58
N LEU A 858 19.07 43.33 -5.82
CA LEU A 858 18.01 44.24 -6.28
C LEU A 858 16.63 43.57 -6.28
N GLU A 859 16.53 42.30 -6.68
CA GLU A 859 15.32 41.50 -6.57
C GLU A 859 14.91 41.32 -5.10
N ASN A 860 15.88 41.07 -4.21
CA ASN A 860 15.64 40.95 -2.78
C ASN A 860 15.13 42.24 -2.15
N TYR A 861 15.63 43.40 -2.62
CA TYR A 861 15.13 44.72 -2.24
C TYR A 861 13.69 44.97 -2.73
N HIS A 862 13.31 44.47 -3.90
CA HIS A 862 11.95 44.64 -4.41
C HIS A 862 10.93 43.64 -3.84
N ALA A 863 11.39 42.60 -3.14
CA ALA A 863 10.58 41.54 -2.55
C ALA A 863 9.73 42.02 -1.35
N VAL A 864 8.81 42.97 -1.56
CA VAL A 864 7.87 43.52 -0.56
C VAL A 864 6.44 43.06 -0.91
N PRO A 865 5.83 42.15 -0.12
CA PRO A 865 4.43 41.76 -0.27
C PRO A 865 3.49 42.96 -0.23
N GLY A 866 2.69 43.11 -1.29
CA GLY A 866 1.70 44.18 -1.44
C GLY A 866 1.94 45.09 -2.64
N VAL A 867 3.13 45.05 -3.26
CA VAL A 867 3.35 45.65 -4.58
C VAL A 867 2.73 44.72 -5.63
N ALA A 868 1.89 45.25 -6.52
CA ALA A 868 1.37 44.51 -7.67
C ALA A 868 1.95 45.10 -8.95
N TRP A 869 2.59 44.26 -9.76
CA TRP A 869 3.20 44.67 -11.02
C TRP A 869 2.20 44.54 -12.17
N PRO A 870 2.09 45.56 -13.03
CA PRO A 870 1.17 45.51 -14.17
C PRO A 870 1.73 44.58 -15.26
N LEU A 871 0.89 43.69 -15.76
CA LEU A 871 1.09 42.95 -17.00
C LEU A 871 0.16 43.51 -18.06
N SER A 872 0.72 43.88 -19.21
CA SER A 872 -0.03 44.24 -20.42
C SER A 872 0.28 43.26 -21.53
N VAL A 873 -0.74 42.58 -22.05
CA VAL A 873 -0.64 41.61 -23.15
C VAL A 873 -1.41 42.16 -24.34
N THR A 874 -0.72 42.41 -25.44
CA THR A 874 -1.38 42.73 -26.72
C THR A 874 -1.54 41.46 -27.56
N LYS A 875 -2.59 41.36 -28.36
CA LYS A 875 -2.77 40.25 -29.31
C LYS A 875 -2.98 40.75 -30.74
N THR A 876 -2.45 40.02 -31.71
CA THR A 876 -2.70 40.22 -33.14
C THR A 876 -3.19 38.91 -33.75
N GLY A 877 -4.20 38.97 -34.63
CA GLY A 877 -4.85 37.76 -35.16
C GLY A 877 -5.89 37.15 -34.21
N SER A 878 -6.38 35.96 -34.57
CA SER A 878 -7.51 35.28 -33.92
C SER A 878 -7.05 34.25 -32.89
N GLY A 879 -7.17 34.58 -31.61
CA GLY A 879 -6.82 33.73 -30.47
C GLY A 879 -7.10 34.37 -29.12
N THR A 880 -6.96 33.58 -28.06
CA THR A 880 -7.07 34.05 -26.66
C THR A 880 -5.76 33.82 -25.92
N VAL A 881 -5.53 34.61 -24.87
CA VAL A 881 -4.41 34.41 -23.95
C VAL A 881 -4.96 34.29 -22.54
N THR A 882 -4.51 33.27 -21.82
CA THR A 882 -4.90 32.98 -20.44
C THR A 882 -3.69 32.91 -19.52
N THR A 883 -3.94 33.01 -18.21
CA THR A 883 -2.93 32.84 -17.15
C THR A 883 -3.38 31.78 -16.16
N ASN A 884 -2.43 31.09 -15.53
CA ASN A 884 -2.69 29.95 -14.63
C ASN A 884 -2.81 30.33 -13.13
N VAL A 885 -2.80 31.61 -12.79
CA VAL A 885 -2.82 32.09 -11.39
C VAL A 885 -3.96 33.09 -11.14
N SER A 886 -4.63 32.94 -10.00
CA SER A 886 -5.66 33.84 -9.44
C SER A 886 -5.13 34.45 -8.13
N PRO A 887 -5.38 35.74 -7.79
CA PRO A 887 -6.38 36.65 -8.35
C PRO A 887 -5.76 37.61 -9.38
N GLY A 888 -5.88 37.30 -10.68
CA GLY A 888 -5.20 38.10 -11.72
C GLY A 888 -5.63 37.79 -13.15
N THR A 889 -6.87 37.35 -13.39
CA THR A 889 -7.36 37.09 -14.76
C THR A 889 -7.19 38.33 -15.65
N LEU A 890 -6.58 38.17 -16.83
CA LEU A 890 -6.42 39.24 -17.82
C LEU A 890 -7.78 39.85 -18.17
N SER A 891 -7.95 41.14 -17.89
CA SER A 891 -9.12 41.92 -18.29
C SER A 891 -8.86 42.55 -19.66
N TRP A 892 -9.68 42.23 -20.65
CA TRP A 892 -9.45 42.63 -22.04
C TRP A 892 -10.25 43.86 -22.44
N SER A 893 -9.58 44.81 -23.09
CA SER A 893 -10.17 45.89 -23.88
C SER A 893 -9.59 45.79 -25.29
N ASP A 894 -10.45 45.52 -26.28
CA ASP A 894 -10.06 45.20 -27.65
C ASP A 894 -8.99 44.09 -27.70
N ASN A 895 -7.82 44.40 -28.29
CA ASN A 895 -6.69 43.50 -28.44
C ASN A 895 -5.66 43.61 -27.29
N THR A 896 -5.99 44.29 -26.19
CA THR A 896 -5.07 44.48 -25.06
C THR A 896 -5.70 43.95 -23.77
N GLY A 897 -5.07 42.94 -23.17
CA GLY A 897 -5.41 42.39 -21.86
C GLY A 897 -4.48 42.94 -20.79
N THR A 898 -5.03 43.41 -19.67
CA THR A 898 -4.25 43.89 -18.53
C THR A 898 -4.61 43.15 -17.25
N ALA A 899 -3.61 42.94 -16.40
CA ALA A 899 -3.78 42.41 -15.05
C ALA A 899 -2.65 42.94 -14.16
N SER A 900 -2.85 42.92 -12.84
CA SER A 900 -1.79 43.21 -11.88
C SER A 900 -1.59 42.00 -10.99
N TYR A 901 -0.33 41.61 -10.81
CA TYR A 901 0.03 40.44 -10.01
C TYR A 901 0.90 40.85 -8.84
N PRO A 902 0.70 40.27 -7.65
CA PRO A 902 1.61 40.49 -6.53
C PRO A 902 3.07 40.24 -6.92
N ASP A 903 3.98 40.99 -6.32
CA ASP A 903 5.42 40.80 -6.49
C ASP A 903 5.83 39.33 -6.26
N SER A 904 6.81 38.88 -7.03
CA SER A 904 7.30 37.49 -7.10
C SER A 904 6.31 36.43 -7.60
N THR A 905 5.13 36.83 -8.10
CA THR A 905 4.17 35.90 -8.72
C THR A 905 4.79 35.28 -9.96
N SER A 906 4.93 33.95 -9.96
CA SER A 906 5.26 33.20 -11.18
C SER A 906 3.98 32.75 -11.87
N LEU A 907 3.83 33.14 -13.13
CA LEU A 907 2.67 32.85 -13.96
C LEU A 907 3.09 32.24 -15.30
N THR A 908 2.18 31.56 -15.97
CA THR A 908 2.34 31.05 -17.32
C THR A 908 1.29 31.67 -18.21
N LEU A 909 1.73 32.44 -19.22
CA LEU A 909 0.88 32.89 -20.31
C LEU A 909 0.67 31.73 -21.27
N THR A 910 -0.58 31.43 -21.59
CA THR A 910 -0.92 30.40 -22.59
C THR A 910 -1.69 31.05 -23.72
N ALA A 911 -1.13 31.01 -24.92
CA ALA A 911 -1.78 31.40 -26.16
C ALA A 911 -2.58 30.21 -26.68
N ILE A 912 -3.88 30.43 -26.88
CA ILE A 912 -4.82 29.44 -27.40
C ILE A 912 -5.32 30.00 -28.73
N PRO A 913 -4.81 29.52 -29.88
CA PRO A 913 -5.33 29.90 -31.18
C PRO A 913 -6.82 29.59 -31.28
N GLU A 914 -7.58 30.51 -31.89
CA GLU A 914 -8.97 30.22 -32.24
C GLU A 914 -9.02 29.12 -33.31
N ASN A 915 -10.14 28.41 -33.41
CA ASN A 915 -10.30 27.36 -34.40
C ASN A 915 -9.99 27.90 -35.82
N GLY A 916 -9.15 27.19 -36.57
CA GLY A 916 -8.65 27.63 -37.88
C GLY A 916 -7.47 28.61 -37.85
N SER A 917 -6.94 28.98 -36.68
CA SER A 917 -5.74 29.81 -36.54
C SER A 917 -4.55 29.04 -35.95
N GLY A 918 -3.34 29.54 -36.17
CA GLY A 918 -2.10 29.06 -35.59
C GLY A 918 -1.43 30.14 -34.72
N PHE A 919 -0.48 29.73 -33.89
CA PHE A 919 0.31 30.66 -33.07
C PHE A 919 1.66 30.94 -33.75
N SER A 920 1.94 32.20 -34.05
CA SER A 920 3.21 32.63 -34.66
C SER A 920 4.32 32.79 -33.62
N GLY A 921 3.96 33.16 -32.39
CA GLY A 921 4.92 33.41 -31.32
C GLY A 921 4.58 34.62 -30.47
N TRP A 922 5.35 34.74 -29.40
CA TRP A 922 5.35 35.83 -28.46
C TRP A 922 6.40 36.88 -28.82
N GLY A 923 6.10 38.15 -28.54
CA GLY A 923 7.03 39.27 -28.56
C GLY A 923 6.96 40.10 -27.27
N GLY A 924 7.78 41.15 -27.17
CA GLY A 924 7.98 41.88 -25.92
C GLY A 924 8.82 41.06 -24.93
N ASP A 925 8.50 41.16 -23.65
CA ASP A 925 9.25 40.52 -22.55
C ASP A 925 9.08 38.99 -22.49
N CYS A 926 8.17 38.43 -23.30
CA CYS A 926 7.83 37.00 -23.32
C CYS A 926 8.28 36.28 -24.61
N SER A 927 9.26 36.81 -25.35
CA SER A 927 9.61 36.37 -26.71
C SER A 927 9.76 34.85 -26.90
N GLY A 928 9.31 34.32 -28.05
CA GLY A 928 9.56 32.94 -28.48
C GLY A 928 8.33 32.25 -29.08
N THR A 929 8.47 31.02 -29.59
CA THR A 929 7.44 30.38 -30.44
C THR A 929 6.51 29.37 -29.75
N ASP A 930 6.85 28.89 -28.55
CA ASP A 930 5.98 27.98 -27.79
C ASP A 930 4.69 28.66 -27.36
N THR A 931 3.58 27.91 -27.37
CA THR A 931 2.25 28.43 -27.00
C THR A 931 2.15 28.82 -25.53
N SER A 932 3.07 28.34 -24.68
CA SER A 932 3.16 28.72 -23.28
C SER A 932 4.49 29.42 -22.95
N ARG A 933 4.41 30.46 -22.11
CA ARG A 933 5.57 31.22 -21.62
C ARG A 933 5.46 31.47 -20.13
N SER A 934 6.49 31.06 -19.39
CA SER A 934 6.62 31.39 -17.98
C SER A 934 7.13 32.82 -17.81
N LEU A 935 6.53 33.55 -16.88
CA LEU A 935 6.87 34.92 -16.53
C LEU A 935 6.86 35.04 -15.01
N SER A 936 7.84 35.75 -14.44
CA SER A 936 7.89 36.04 -13.02
C SER A 936 7.77 37.55 -12.81
N MET A 937 6.79 37.95 -12.01
CA MET A 937 6.38 39.34 -11.84
C MET A 937 7.23 40.03 -10.77
N PHE A 938 8.35 40.62 -11.18
CA PHE A 938 9.22 41.46 -10.32
C PHE A 938 9.25 42.92 -10.78
N VAL A 939 8.75 43.20 -11.98
CA VAL A 939 8.55 44.52 -12.57
C VAL A 939 7.30 44.47 -13.46
N GLY A 940 6.83 45.64 -13.93
CA GLY A 940 5.78 45.68 -14.94
C GLY A 940 6.26 45.08 -16.26
N HIS A 941 5.42 44.27 -16.91
CA HIS A 941 5.77 43.55 -18.14
C HIS A 941 4.84 43.87 -19.31
N THR A 942 5.40 43.82 -20.51
CA THR A 942 4.64 43.88 -21.76
C THR A 942 4.89 42.62 -22.59
N ALA A 943 3.81 41.98 -23.05
CA ALA A 943 3.87 40.84 -23.94
C ALA A 943 3.00 41.10 -25.18
N SER A 944 3.35 40.46 -26.29
CA SER A 944 2.52 40.42 -27.49
C SER A 944 2.34 38.98 -27.96
N ALA A 945 1.12 38.55 -28.19
CA ALA A 945 0.78 37.25 -28.77
C ALA A 945 0.39 37.43 -30.23
N SER A 946 1.11 36.80 -31.14
CA SER A 946 0.79 36.85 -32.57
C SER A 946 0.18 35.53 -33.03
N PHE A 947 -1.02 35.60 -33.59
CA PHE A 947 -1.72 34.50 -34.24
C PHE A 947 -1.78 34.73 -35.74
N PHE A 948 -1.77 33.66 -36.52
CA PHE A 948 -1.97 33.70 -37.97
C PHE A 948 -3.17 32.86 -38.35
N VAL A 949 -3.86 33.25 -39.41
CA VAL A 949 -4.95 32.45 -39.97
C VAL A 949 -4.34 31.32 -40.79
N ASN A 950 -4.73 30.08 -40.52
CA ASN A 950 -4.29 28.96 -41.35
C ASN A 950 -4.96 29.05 -42.72
N ASP A 951 -4.21 28.77 -43.78
CA ASP A 951 -4.70 28.84 -45.16
C ASP A 951 -5.43 27.55 -45.57
N TYR A 952 -6.54 27.27 -44.88
CA TYR A 952 -7.33 26.05 -45.06
C TYR A 952 -8.51 26.24 -46.03
N VAL A 953 -8.99 27.47 -46.18
CA VAL A 953 -10.13 27.83 -47.03
C VAL A 953 -9.82 29.13 -47.77
N ARG A 954 -10.22 29.23 -49.04
CA ARG A 954 -10.10 30.45 -49.86
C ARG A 954 -11.37 30.77 -50.63
N LEU A 955 -11.61 32.05 -50.90
CA LEU A 955 -12.69 32.52 -51.77
C LEU A 955 -12.18 32.73 -53.20
N GLY A 956 -12.53 31.85 -54.13
CA GLY A 956 -12.28 32.02 -55.57
C GLY A 956 -10.79 32.14 -55.93
N ALA A 957 -10.43 33.18 -56.70
CA ALA A 957 -9.05 33.52 -57.05
C ALA A 957 -8.42 34.56 -56.10
N LEU A 958 -9.07 34.87 -54.98
CA LEU A 958 -8.57 35.83 -54.00
C LEU A 958 -7.41 35.23 -53.20
N THR A 959 -6.51 36.11 -52.75
CA THR A 959 -5.29 35.73 -52.01
C THR A 959 -5.49 35.68 -50.50
N THR A 960 -6.65 36.11 -49.99
CA THR A 960 -6.92 36.16 -48.55
C THR A 960 -7.30 34.77 -48.01
N PRO A 961 -6.53 34.21 -47.05
CA PRO A 961 -6.79 32.91 -46.46
C PRO A 961 -7.86 32.98 -45.37
N TYR A 962 -8.60 31.89 -45.20
CA TYR A 962 -9.56 31.68 -44.13
C TYR A 962 -9.26 30.35 -43.42
N GLY A 963 -9.32 30.36 -42.09
CA GLY A 963 -9.02 29.20 -41.26
C GLY A 963 -10.16 28.20 -41.16
N THR A 964 -11.39 28.65 -41.43
CA THR A 964 -12.59 27.84 -41.28
C THR A 964 -13.61 28.12 -42.38
N LEU A 965 -14.53 27.17 -42.62
CA LEU A 965 -15.64 27.30 -43.56
C LEU A 965 -16.62 28.37 -43.10
N HIS A 966 -16.87 28.49 -41.79
CA HIS A 966 -17.74 29.52 -41.22
C HIS A 966 -17.25 30.93 -41.58
N HIS A 967 -15.96 31.22 -41.31
CA HIS A 967 -15.38 32.54 -41.61
C HIS A 967 -15.34 32.84 -43.12
N ALA A 968 -15.04 31.84 -43.95
CA ALA A 968 -15.07 32.00 -45.40
C ALA A 968 -16.50 32.31 -45.90
N TYR A 969 -17.51 31.61 -45.37
CA TYR A 969 -18.91 31.87 -45.71
C TYR A 969 -19.40 33.23 -45.23
N ALA A 970 -19.01 33.66 -44.02
CA ALA A 970 -19.33 34.98 -43.49
C ALA A 970 -18.79 36.12 -44.38
N ALA A 971 -17.64 35.90 -45.04
CA ALA A 971 -17.05 36.84 -45.99
C ALA A 971 -17.55 36.68 -47.44
N ALA A 972 -18.19 35.56 -47.78
CA ALA A 972 -18.64 35.25 -49.13
C ALA A 972 -19.71 36.23 -49.64
N GLN A 973 -19.66 36.52 -50.94
CA GLN A 973 -20.65 37.26 -51.72
C GLN A 973 -21.43 36.30 -52.65
N PRO A 974 -22.61 36.69 -53.19
CA PRO A 974 -23.37 35.85 -54.11
C PRO A 974 -22.51 35.30 -55.26
N GLY A 975 -22.57 33.99 -55.52
CA GLY A 975 -21.82 33.33 -56.59
C GLY A 975 -20.34 33.07 -56.30
N ASN A 976 -19.84 33.38 -55.09
CA ASN A 976 -18.47 33.03 -54.70
C ASN A 976 -18.28 31.51 -54.58
N LEU A 977 -17.09 31.07 -55.01
CA LEU A 977 -16.60 29.71 -54.84
C LEU A 977 -15.73 29.63 -53.58
N ILE A 978 -16.16 28.90 -52.57
CA ILE A 978 -15.39 28.54 -51.39
C ILE A 978 -14.57 27.29 -51.73
N LYS A 979 -13.24 27.40 -51.73
CA LYS A 979 -12.34 26.26 -51.89
C LYS A 979 -11.82 25.85 -50.52
N ALA A 980 -11.94 24.58 -50.15
CA ALA A 980 -11.48 24.07 -48.86
C ALA A 980 -10.49 22.92 -49.06
N LEU A 981 -9.43 22.88 -48.23
CA LEU A 981 -8.50 21.76 -48.21
C LEU A 981 -9.22 20.47 -47.79
N GLY A 982 -8.71 19.31 -48.25
CA GLY A 982 -9.16 17.97 -47.86
C GLY A 982 -8.84 17.63 -46.41
N LEU A 983 -9.45 18.37 -45.47
CA LEU A 983 -9.29 18.27 -44.02
C LEU A 983 -10.65 18.06 -43.36
N THR A 984 -10.63 17.70 -42.07
CA THR A 984 -11.83 17.66 -41.24
C THR A 984 -11.98 18.96 -40.45
N PHE A 985 -13.05 19.70 -40.69
CA PHE A 985 -13.47 20.87 -39.94
C PHE A 985 -14.48 20.43 -38.88
N THR A 986 -14.27 20.76 -37.61
CA THR A 986 -15.15 20.35 -36.49
C THR A 986 -16.16 21.43 -36.09
N GLU A 987 -16.32 22.47 -36.91
CA GLU A 987 -17.23 23.58 -36.64
C GLU A 987 -18.66 23.30 -37.10
N ASP A 988 -19.62 24.05 -36.55
CA ASP A 988 -20.94 24.15 -37.15
C ASP A 988 -20.92 25.18 -38.29
N LEU A 989 -21.55 24.85 -39.42
CA LEU A 989 -21.69 25.75 -40.56
C LEU A 989 -23.16 26.10 -40.74
N THR A 990 -23.49 27.38 -40.60
CA THR A 990 -24.87 27.87 -40.79
C THR A 990 -24.94 28.76 -42.02
N ILE A 991 -25.85 28.44 -42.93
CA ILE A 991 -26.15 29.17 -44.17
C ILE A 991 -27.46 29.93 -43.98
N ASP A 992 -27.36 31.18 -43.58
CA ASP A 992 -28.50 32.02 -43.13
C ASP A 992 -28.58 33.40 -43.82
N ARG A 993 -27.69 33.69 -44.77
CA ARG A 993 -27.53 35.04 -45.36
C ARG A 993 -28.33 35.23 -46.66
N GLY A 994 -29.12 34.24 -47.07
CA GLY A 994 -29.88 34.30 -48.34
C GLY A 994 -29.00 34.25 -49.59
N LEU A 995 -27.75 33.80 -49.45
CA LEU A 995 -26.76 33.76 -50.53
C LEU A 995 -26.73 32.39 -51.22
N SER A 996 -26.45 32.37 -52.52
CA SER A 996 -26.07 31.17 -53.25
C SER A 996 -24.54 31.08 -53.33
N VAL A 997 -23.95 30.08 -52.68
CA VAL A 997 -22.50 29.84 -52.64
C VAL A 997 -22.16 28.41 -53.07
N THR A 998 -21.00 28.23 -53.70
CA THR A 998 -20.47 26.89 -54.02
C THR A 998 -19.30 26.58 -53.10
N LEU A 999 -19.30 25.41 -52.45
CA LEU A 999 -18.19 24.91 -51.64
C LEU A 999 -17.57 23.69 -52.35
N GLN A 1000 -16.32 23.85 -52.79
CA GLN A 1000 -15.50 22.76 -53.33
C GLN A 1000 -14.47 22.32 -52.29
N GLY A 1001 -14.60 21.10 -51.81
CA GLY A 1001 -13.67 20.47 -50.91
C GLY A 1001 -12.57 19.67 -51.61
N GLY A 1002 -11.72 19.05 -50.81
CA GLY A 1002 -10.71 18.09 -51.27
C GLY A 1002 -9.45 18.72 -51.86
N TYR A 1003 -9.23 20.03 -51.74
CA TYR A 1003 -8.00 20.66 -52.25
C TYR A 1003 -6.76 20.21 -51.45
N VAL A 1004 -5.62 20.06 -52.13
CA VAL A 1004 -4.32 19.94 -51.44
C VAL A 1004 -3.74 21.33 -51.16
N ALA A 1005 -2.73 21.42 -50.28
CA ALA A 1005 -2.08 22.68 -49.93
C ALA A 1005 -1.67 23.47 -51.19
N GLY A 1006 -2.02 24.76 -51.24
CA GLY A 1006 -1.81 25.63 -52.41
C GLY A 1006 -2.98 25.69 -53.40
N PHE A 1007 -4.05 24.92 -53.22
CA PHE A 1007 -5.32 24.98 -53.98
C PHE A 1007 -5.21 24.78 -55.50
N GLY A 1008 -4.11 24.18 -55.97
CA GLY A 1008 -3.85 23.91 -57.39
C GLY A 1008 -4.44 22.59 -57.90
N SER A 1009 -4.63 21.60 -57.03
CA SER A 1009 -5.21 20.30 -57.35
C SER A 1009 -6.08 19.77 -56.20
N ARG A 1010 -6.91 18.74 -56.47
CA ARG A 1010 -7.81 18.10 -55.50
C ARG A 1010 -7.50 16.62 -55.35
N SER A 1011 -7.51 16.12 -54.12
CA SER A 1011 -7.34 14.72 -53.73
C SER A 1011 -8.23 14.44 -52.51
N GLY A 1012 -9.27 13.62 -52.69
CA GLY A 1012 -10.23 13.28 -51.63
C GLY A 1012 -11.33 14.32 -51.41
N SER A 1013 -11.93 14.32 -50.22
CA SER A 1013 -13.02 15.21 -49.82
C SER A 1013 -12.65 16.03 -48.58
N THR A 1014 -13.26 17.21 -48.44
CA THR A 1014 -13.29 17.93 -47.16
C THR A 1014 -14.38 17.34 -46.29
N THR A 1015 -14.15 17.20 -44.99
CA THR A 1015 -15.17 16.72 -44.04
C THR A 1015 -15.60 17.84 -43.10
N LEU A 1016 -16.90 18.04 -42.92
CA LEU A 1016 -17.50 18.87 -41.87
C LEU A 1016 -18.06 17.95 -40.78
N ASN A 1017 -17.36 17.87 -39.65
CA ASN A 1017 -17.72 17.10 -38.46
C ASN A 1017 -18.37 17.98 -37.38
N GLY A 1018 -19.22 18.91 -37.82
CA GLY A 1018 -20.16 19.67 -37.01
C GLY A 1018 -21.48 19.79 -37.76
N ARG A 1019 -22.47 20.47 -37.19
CA ARG A 1019 -23.81 20.59 -37.77
C ARG A 1019 -23.78 21.52 -38.98
N LEU A 1020 -24.36 21.07 -40.09
CA LEU A 1020 -24.68 21.94 -41.23
C LEU A 1020 -26.14 22.38 -41.12
N THR A 1021 -26.38 23.69 -41.02
CA THR A 1021 -27.73 24.26 -41.00
C THR A 1021 -27.95 25.16 -42.21
N ILE A 1022 -29.03 24.98 -42.96
CA ILE A 1022 -29.38 25.86 -44.10
C ILE A 1022 -30.73 26.50 -43.83
N SER A 1023 -30.73 27.70 -43.25
CA SER A 1023 -31.96 28.42 -42.89
C SER A 1023 -32.39 29.46 -43.93
N SER A 1024 -31.47 29.97 -44.77
CA SER A 1024 -31.77 30.92 -45.84
C SER A 1024 -30.64 30.97 -46.88
N GLY A 1025 -30.97 30.77 -48.17
CA GLY A 1025 -30.01 30.76 -49.29
C GLY A 1025 -29.89 29.38 -49.94
N SER A 1026 -28.76 29.11 -50.61
CA SER A 1026 -28.47 27.79 -51.18
C SER A 1026 -26.98 27.47 -51.15
N LEU A 1027 -26.62 26.27 -50.70
CA LEU A 1027 -25.24 25.78 -50.70
C LEU A 1027 -25.09 24.66 -51.74
N VAL A 1028 -24.26 24.89 -52.76
CA VAL A 1028 -23.87 23.85 -53.74
C VAL A 1028 -22.54 23.25 -53.28
N VAL A 1029 -22.48 21.93 -53.07
CA VAL A 1029 -21.26 21.26 -52.56
C VAL A 1029 -20.65 20.31 -53.60
N ASP A 1030 -19.33 20.23 -53.62
CA ASP A 1030 -18.55 19.31 -54.46
C ASP A 1030 -17.34 18.80 -53.65
N GLN A 1031 -17.19 17.48 -53.50
CA GLN A 1031 -16.19 16.82 -52.64
C GLN A 1031 -16.26 17.27 -51.15
N LEU A 1032 -17.47 17.38 -50.60
CA LEU A 1032 -17.72 17.63 -49.16
C LEU A 1032 -18.45 16.43 -48.53
N ILE A 1033 -17.97 15.99 -47.38
CA ILE A 1033 -18.63 15.00 -46.52
C ILE A 1033 -19.13 15.74 -45.28
N VAL A 1034 -20.42 15.64 -44.94
CA VAL A 1034 -20.94 16.15 -43.67
C VAL A 1034 -21.13 14.95 -42.74
N ALA A 1035 -20.31 14.88 -41.70
CA ALA A 1035 -20.32 13.80 -40.71
C ALA A 1035 -21.19 14.15 -39.48
N GLY A 1036 -21.49 15.43 -39.26
CA GLY A 1036 -22.44 15.90 -38.25
C GLY A 1036 -23.91 15.88 -38.72
N ALA A 1037 -24.81 16.41 -37.91
CA ALA A 1037 -26.23 16.52 -38.27
C ALA A 1037 -26.45 17.54 -39.40
N ILE A 1038 -27.39 17.26 -40.30
CA ILE A 1038 -27.89 18.23 -41.29
C ILE A 1038 -29.29 18.65 -40.86
N SER A 1039 -29.56 19.95 -40.83
CA SER A 1039 -30.90 20.51 -40.66
C SER A 1039 -31.16 21.59 -41.70
N GLU A 1040 -32.23 21.46 -42.46
CA GLU A 1040 -32.76 22.49 -43.37
C GLU A 1040 -33.98 23.17 -42.75
#